data_AF-A0A8J7CWQ1-F1
#
_entry.id   AF-A0A8J7CWQ1-F1
#
_cell.length_a   1.000
_cell.length_b   1.000
_cell.length_c   1.000
_cell.angle_alpha   90.00
_cell.angle_beta   90.00
_cell.angle_gamma   90.00
#
_symmetry.space_group_name_H-M   'P 1'
#
loop_
_entity.id
_entity.type
_entity.pdbx_description
1 polymer ?
#
loop_
_entity_poly.entity_id
_entity_poly.type
_entity_poly.pdbx_seq_one_letter_code
_entity_poly.pdbx_strand_id
1 'polypeptide(L)'
;MQEDFRLIVDLVSVLAVAACGGLLAALLRQPVLLGYLIGGMIVGPAGLGLIKEVIQVETLAQFGVAFLLFALGVEFSFAELKKVKAIALGGGGLQIALTILVTVTVCGLTGAWGTLPAKGMFLGCILSLSSTAVVLKSLMERNETETPHGQVMLGILVVQDLALGLMLAVLPALNQPPETIGIAVLTALAYIALFAAGAIAAGIWLIPPLLRLLARTESKELFLLGVVALCLGIALLTEYLGLSIEMGAFVAGLMISEVEYADQTLTYVEPLRDIFASLFFAAIGMLIDPVFLWNNLELILGLVAIVFVGKFLIITPLVKLFRYPLKTAIIAGLGLAQIGEFSFVLASEGQSLGLVSRRIYLLILGTTAVTLVLTPFVLRLVPFLFTFAESMPWLKPYLAEDQPRDMSEDLPSTNHVVVCGYGRVGKNLVKLLQQHDLPVVVIDQSESRIQQLRDAGVSYVYGNCVSLHVLETAGVNHAKGMAIALPDPMSTRLCLKRALELYPELDLVVRATHNRDIEVLYQLGAREVVQPEFEASLEMVTYLLTGLGFSQAVVQREMQQIRNDHYLELRPERSATQVAYDLRQATQDLNQRWYPLPSGSPLIGMSLEEADMRYLTGATLMAIRRANGDEIDYPSNQTRLEDGDRLLVVGADEEVAALAEFAKGQAAIPGENSACQWLTVNTDSPMLAKTLADLGISKQYGVQVQAIRRDGKFIRYPDGSMDLRVGDQVLLCGNLTGLSQLEHLFGLPSSVPLSLPVVKATEVEALKEFLPADNVTECN
;
A
#
# COMPACT_ATOMS: atom_id res chain seq x y z
N MET A 1 14.18 47.09 -19.62
CA MET A 1 15.29 46.59 -18.79
C MET A 1 15.05 46.70 -17.28
N GLN A 2 14.71 47.86 -16.70
CA GLN A 2 14.44 47.95 -15.25
C GLN A 2 13.09 47.34 -14.81
N GLU A 3 12.05 47.40 -15.64
CA GLU A 3 10.76 46.75 -15.33
C GLU A 3 10.84 45.21 -15.45
N ASP A 4 11.58 44.71 -16.44
CA ASP A 4 11.76 43.26 -16.66
C ASP A 4 12.49 42.57 -15.50
N PHE A 5 13.48 43.22 -14.89
CA PHE A 5 14.21 42.65 -13.76
C PHE A 5 13.32 42.48 -12.52
N ARG A 6 12.39 43.41 -12.27
CA ARG A 6 11.46 43.31 -11.14
C ARG A 6 10.48 42.15 -11.34
N LEU A 7 9.94 41.99 -12.54
CA LEU A 7 9.09 40.86 -12.86
C LEU A 7 9.82 39.51 -12.64
N ILE A 8 11.09 39.42 -13.02
CA ILE A 8 11.90 38.21 -12.78
C ILE A 8 12.05 37.95 -11.27
N VAL A 9 12.38 38.97 -10.48
CA VAL A 9 12.50 38.85 -9.02
C VAL A 9 11.17 38.42 -8.39
N ASP A 10 10.06 39.00 -8.82
CA ASP A 10 8.72 38.69 -8.35
C ASP A 10 8.36 37.23 -8.69
N LEU A 11 8.59 36.80 -9.93
CA LEU A 11 8.32 35.43 -10.37
C LEU A 11 9.15 34.39 -9.59
N VAL A 12 10.45 34.66 -9.43
CA VAL A 12 11.35 33.79 -8.65
C VAL A 12 10.89 33.73 -7.19
N SER A 13 10.51 34.87 -6.61
CA SER A 13 10.04 34.93 -5.22
C SER A 13 8.75 34.16 -5.02
N VAL A 14 7.77 34.31 -5.93
CA VAL A 14 6.50 33.57 -5.90
C VAL A 14 6.74 32.08 -6.02
N LEU A 15 7.54 31.63 -6.99
CA LEU A 15 7.85 30.20 -7.18
C LEU A 15 8.64 29.61 -6.01
N ALA A 16 9.61 30.34 -5.46
CA ALA A 16 10.40 29.88 -4.32
C ALA A 16 9.52 29.69 -3.08
N VAL A 17 8.64 30.65 -2.79
CA VAL A 17 7.74 30.53 -1.63
C VAL A 17 6.63 29.51 -1.87
N ALA A 18 6.12 29.38 -3.10
CA ALA A 18 5.23 28.28 -3.46
C ALA A 18 5.91 26.93 -3.22
N ALA A 19 7.16 26.74 -3.66
CA ALA A 19 7.91 25.51 -3.43
C ALA A 19 8.12 25.22 -1.93
N CYS A 20 8.51 26.23 -1.14
CA CYS A 20 8.65 26.08 0.31
C CYS A 20 7.30 25.77 0.99
N GLY A 21 6.23 26.47 0.62
CA GLY A 21 4.88 26.23 1.13
C GLY A 21 4.36 24.85 0.77
N GLY A 22 4.60 24.42 -0.47
CA GLY A 22 4.27 23.08 -0.97
C GLY A 22 5.02 21.98 -0.22
N LEU A 23 6.32 22.18 0.06
CA LEU A 23 7.12 21.28 0.89
C LEU A 23 6.55 21.17 2.31
N LEU A 24 6.23 22.30 2.94
CA LEU A 24 5.59 22.31 4.27
C LEU A 24 4.25 21.59 4.25
N ALA A 25 3.41 21.82 3.23
CA ALA A 25 2.14 21.11 3.07
C ALA A 25 2.36 19.60 2.92
N ALA A 26 3.33 19.17 2.11
CA ALA A 26 3.68 17.76 1.94
C ALA A 26 4.15 17.12 3.27
N LEU A 27 5.00 17.81 4.03
CA LEU A 27 5.46 17.36 5.36
C LEU A 27 4.30 17.22 6.36
N LEU A 28 3.31 18.10 6.27
CA LEU A 28 2.08 18.05 7.07
C LEU A 28 1.03 17.05 6.54
N ARG A 29 1.36 16.27 5.49
CA ARG A 29 0.45 15.36 4.77
C ARG A 29 -0.81 16.06 4.26
N GLN A 30 -0.62 17.26 3.72
CA GLN A 30 -1.65 18.07 3.08
C GLN A 30 -1.45 18.11 1.56
N PRO A 31 -2.49 18.46 0.78
CA PRO A 31 -2.35 18.76 -0.65
C PRO A 31 -1.33 19.88 -0.91
N VAL A 32 -0.44 19.70 -1.87
CA VAL A 32 0.67 20.64 -2.15
C VAL A 32 0.13 22.00 -2.62
N LEU A 33 -0.98 21.99 -3.38
CA LEU A 33 -1.69 23.19 -3.86
C LEU A 33 -2.05 24.15 -2.71
N LEU A 34 -2.36 23.62 -1.53
CA LEU A 34 -2.65 24.46 -0.37
C LEU A 34 -1.42 25.24 0.08
N GLY A 35 -0.24 24.63 -0.01
CA GLY A 35 1.05 25.27 0.26
C GLY A 35 1.34 26.41 -0.72
N TYR A 36 0.98 26.24 -2.00
CA TYR A 36 1.13 27.29 -3.02
C TYR A 36 0.25 28.51 -2.70
N LEU A 37 -1.01 28.26 -2.35
CA LEU A 37 -1.98 29.30 -2.00
C LEU A 37 -1.57 30.07 -0.73
N ILE A 38 -1.17 29.38 0.33
CA ILE A 38 -0.68 30.01 1.57
C ILE A 38 0.62 30.78 1.30
N GLY A 39 1.53 30.21 0.52
CA GLY A 39 2.77 30.88 0.13
C GLY A 39 2.52 32.19 -0.60
N GLY A 40 1.61 32.17 -1.58
CA GLY A 40 1.14 33.36 -2.29
C GLY A 40 0.50 34.40 -1.36
N MET A 41 -0.35 33.96 -0.43
CA MET A 41 -0.99 34.83 0.57
C MET A 41 0.03 35.55 1.46
N ILE A 42 1.11 34.86 1.86
CA ILE A 42 2.18 35.44 2.67
C ILE A 42 2.98 36.47 1.87
N VAL A 43 3.30 36.18 0.61
CA VAL A 43 4.20 36.98 -0.23
C VAL A 43 3.50 38.13 -0.95
N GLY A 44 2.18 37.99 -1.14
CA GLY A 44 1.33 38.94 -1.85
C GLY A 44 1.23 40.31 -1.18
N PRO A 45 0.59 41.28 -1.86
CA PRO A 45 0.51 42.68 -1.43
C PRO A 45 -0.10 42.87 -0.04
N ALA A 46 -1.08 42.04 0.31
CA ALA A 46 -1.77 42.08 1.60
C ALA A 46 -1.03 41.35 2.73
N GLY A 47 -0.03 40.52 2.41
CA GLY A 47 0.83 39.85 3.36
C GLY A 47 2.09 40.66 3.65
N LEU A 48 3.25 40.17 3.20
CA LEU A 48 4.54 40.83 3.33
C LEU A 48 4.78 41.93 2.29
N GLY A 49 3.96 41.99 1.23
CA GLY A 49 4.08 43.00 0.18
C GLY A 49 5.39 42.92 -0.62
N LEU A 50 5.93 41.71 -0.79
CA LEU A 50 7.19 41.49 -1.50
C LEU A 50 7.03 41.64 -3.02
N ILE A 51 5.85 41.29 -3.54
CA ILE A 51 5.52 41.32 -4.97
C ILE A 51 4.92 42.68 -5.33
N LYS A 52 5.44 43.29 -6.40
CA LYS A 52 5.01 44.62 -6.86
C LYS A 52 4.30 44.56 -8.20
N GLU A 53 4.74 43.68 -9.10
CA GLU A 53 4.20 43.49 -10.45
C GLU A 53 3.10 42.42 -10.48
N VAL A 54 2.05 42.61 -9.66
CA VAL A 54 0.98 41.62 -9.42
C VAL A 54 0.24 41.26 -10.71
N ILE A 55 -0.05 42.25 -11.56
CA ILE A 55 -0.81 42.09 -12.81
C ILE A 55 -0.03 41.20 -13.80
N GLN A 56 1.28 41.40 -13.91
CA GLN A 56 2.12 40.63 -14.81
C GLN A 56 2.27 39.18 -14.32
N VAL A 57 2.40 38.99 -12.99
CA VAL A 57 2.40 37.64 -12.40
C VAL A 57 1.05 36.94 -12.61
N GLU A 58 -0.07 37.66 -12.47
CA GLU A 58 -1.42 37.15 -12.74
C GLU A 58 -1.61 36.77 -14.21
N THR A 59 -1.10 37.59 -15.13
CA THR A 59 -1.14 37.32 -16.58
C THR A 59 -0.35 36.05 -16.92
N LEU A 60 0.82 35.85 -16.30
CA LEU A 60 1.58 34.60 -16.46
C LEU A 60 0.86 33.39 -15.84
N ALA A 61 0.15 33.60 -14.73
CA ALA A 61 -0.67 32.58 -14.08
C ALA A 61 -1.86 32.12 -14.94
N GLN A 62 -2.38 32.94 -15.87
CA GLN A 62 -3.44 32.53 -16.80
C GLN A 62 -3.00 31.38 -17.71
N PHE A 63 -1.73 31.35 -18.13
CA PHE A 63 -1.18 30.18 -18.84
C PHE A 63 -1.26 28.91 -17.98
N GLY A 64 -1.14 29.04 -16.65
CA GLY A 64 -1.33 27.93 -15.72
C GLY A 64 -2.74 27.37 -15.73
N VAL A 65 -3.75 28.24 -15.79
CA VAL A 65 -5.14 27.79 -15.95
C VAL A 65 -5.33 27.08 -17.28
N ALA A 66 -4.81 27.66 -18.37
CA ALA A 66 -4.91 27.07 -19.70
C ALA A 66 -4.28 25.66 -19.72
N PHE A 67 -3.03 25.50 -19.25
CA PHE A 67 -2.38 24.18 -19.24
C PHE A 67 -3.03 23.20 -18.26
N LEU A 68 -3.56 23.67 -17.12
CA LEU A 68 -4.30 22.84 -16.18
C LEU A 68 -5.58 22.28 -16.80
N LEU A 69 -6.37 23.13 -17.45
CA LEU A 69 -7.61 22.73 -18.11
C LEU A 69 -7.36 21.92 -19.38
N PHE A 70 -6.27 22.21 -20.10
CA PHE A 70 -5.83 21.40 -21.21
C PHE A 70 -5.49 19.97 -20.76
N ALA A 71 -4.63 19.83 -19.74
CA ALA A 71 -4.26 18.52 -19.23
C ALA A 71 -5.48 17.75 -18.72
N LEU A 72 -6.36 18.43 -17.99
CA LEU A 72 -7.65 17.88 -17.56
C LEU A 72 -8.47 17.38 -18.77
N GLY A 73 -8.54 18.17 -19.85
CA GLY A 73 -9.20 17.78 -21.09
C GLY A 73 -8.59 16.53 -21.76
N VAL A 74 -7.25 16.38 -21.73
CA VAL A 74 -6.58 15.19 -22.30
C VAL A 74 -6.75 13.95 -21.41
N GLU A 75 -6.74 14.12 -20.08
CA GLU A 75 -6.89 13.04 -19.09
C GLU A 75 -8.26 12.34 -19.18
N PHE A 76 -9.27 13.04 -19.72
CA PHE A 76 -10.58 12.46 -19.92
C PHE A 76 -10.67 11.53 -21.13
N SER A 77 -10.78 10.22 -20.87
CA SER A 77 -11.21 9.24 -21.86
C SER A 77 -12.73 9.00 -21.80
N PHE A 78 -13.41 9.04 -22.95
CA PHE A 78 -14.83 8.67 -23.02
C PHE A 78 -15.09 7.20 -22.63
N ALA A 79 -14.05 6.35 -22.72
CA ALA A 79 -14.11 4.94 -22.36
C ALA A 79 -14.26 4.70 -20.85
N GLU A 80 -13.63 5.51 -19.99
CA GLU A 80 -13.71 5.34 -18.53
C GLU A 80 -15.04 5.83 -17.95
N LEU A 81 -15.59 6.94 -18.48
CA LEU A 81 -16.94 7.43 -18.14
C LEU A 81 -18.04 6.38 -18.39
N LYS A 82 -17.84 5.50 -19.38
CA LYS A 82 -18.81 4.44 -19.73
C LYS A 82 -18.91 3.35 -18.66
N LYS A 83 -17.84 3.12 -17.86
CA LYS A 83 -17.82 2.09 -16.79
C LYS A 83 -18.66 2.47 -15.56
N VAL A 84 -18.89 3.76 -15.34
CA VAL A 84 -19.63 4.31 -14.18
C VAL A 84 -20.86 5.15 -14.57
N LYS A 85 -21.42 4.87 -15.75
CA LYS A 85 -22.37 5.71 -16.50
C LYS A 85 -23.61 6.18 -15.71
N ALA A 86 -24.17 5.36 -14.82
CA ALA A 86 -25.43 5.69 -14.15
C ALA A 86 -25.26 6.79 -13.08
N ILE A 87 -24.21 6.73 -12.24
CA ILE A 87 -23.97 7.71 -11.18
C ILE A 87 -23.12 8.86 -11.67
N ALA A 88 -22.10 8.60 -12.50
CA ALA A 88 -21.23 9.66 -12.98
C ALA A 88 -22.03 10.69 -13.79
N LEU A 89 -22.67 10.26 -14.90
CA LEU A 89 -23.45 11.16 -15.76
C LEU A 89 -24.78 11.60 -15.12
N GLY A 90 -25.55 10.65 -14.56
CA GLY A 90 -26.85 10.96 -13.97
C GLY A 90 -26.75 11.72 -12.65
N GLY A 91 -25.96 11.20 -11.71
CA GLY A 91 -25.80 11.77 -10.38
C GLY A 91 -25.02 13.08 -10.37
N GLY A 92 -23.89 13.15 -11.09
CA GLY A 92 -23.08 14.37 -11.19
C GLY A 92 -23.84 15.52 -11.85
N GLY A 93 -24.46 15.28 -13.01
CA GLY A 93 -25.25 16.30 -13.70
C GLY A 93 -26.45 16.78 -12.87
N LEU A 94 -27.18 15.86 -12.23
CA LEU A 94 -28.29 16.21 -11.36
C LEU A 94 -27.83 16.98 -10.11
N GLN A 95 -26.68 16.64 -9.53
CA GLN A 95 -26.11 17.37 -8.39
C GLN A 95 -25.78 18.81 -8.77
N ILE A 96 -25.17 19.03 -9.93
CA ILE A 96 -24.85 20.38 -10.42
C ILE A 96 -26.14 21.19 -10.61
N ALA A 97 -27.11 20.62 -11.34
CA ALA A 97 -28.38 21.28 -11.61
C ALA A 97 -29.14 21.60 -10.31
N LEU A 98 -29.19 20.68 -9.36
CA LEU A 98 -29.86 20.87 -8.07
C LEU A 98 -29.15 21.94 -7.23
N THR A 99 -27.83 21.97 -7.22
CA THR A 99 -27.05 22.99 -6.50
C THR A 99 -27.30 24.39 -7.08
N ILE A 100 -27.31 24.50 -8.42
CA ILE A 100 -27.66 25.76 -9.11
C ILE A 100 -29.10 26.18 -8.77
N LEU A 101 -30.06 25.26 -8.88
CA LEU A 101 -31.47 25.54 -8.59
C LEU A 101 -31.70 26.02 -7.16
N VAL A 102 -31.12 25.33 -6.18
CA VAL A 102 -31.21 25.70 -4.76
C VAL A 102 -30.60 27.08 -4.56
N THR A 103 -29.42 27.33 -5.12
CA THR A 103 -28.73 28.62 -4.97
C THR A 103 -29.52 29.77 -5.59
N VAL A 104 -30.05 29.61 -6.80
CA VAL A 104 -30.92 30.59 -7.46
C VAL A 104 -32.16 30.87 -6.62
N THR A 105 -32.80 29.82 -6.11
CA THR A 105 -34.03 29.95 -5.31
C THR A 105 -33.77 30.67 -3.99
N VAL A 106 -32.71 30.28 -3.27
CA VAL A 106 -32.33 30.91 -2.00
C VAL A 106 -31.93 32.38 -2.21
N CYS A 107 -31.14 32.68 -3.23
CA CYS A 107 -30.76 34.07 -3.55
C CYS A 107 -31.97 34.91 -3.95
N GLY A 108 -32.90 34.34 -4.70
CA GLY A 108 -34.14 35.00 -5.13
C GLY A 108 -35.10 35.29 -3.97
N LEU A 109 -35.30 34.34 -3.05
CA LEU A 109 -36.21 34.47 -1.91
C LEU A 109 -35.67 35.40 -0.81
N THR A 110 -34.37 35.34 -0.53
CA THR A 110 -33.74 36.17 0.51
C THR A 110 -33.47 37.59 0.06
N GLY A 111 -33.50 37.85 -1.25
CA GLY A 111 -33.12 39.14 -1.83
C GLY A 111 -31.65 39.50 -1.59
N ALA A 112 -30.84 38.57 -1.09
CA ALA A 112 -29.49 38.80 -0.58
C ALA A 112 -28.50 39.34 -1.64
N TRP A 113 -28.87 39.29 -2.93
CA TRP A 113 -27.97 39.61 -4.04
C TRP A 113 -28.56 40.55 -5.10
N GLY A 114 -29.64 41.26 -4.78
CA GLY A 114 -30.43 41.96 -5.79
C GLY A 114 -31.14 40.96 -6.70
N THR A 115 -32.28 41.36 -7.23
CA THR A 115 -33.31 40.49 -7.84
C THR A 115 -32.92 39.81 -9.16
N LEU A 116 -31.63 39.65 -9.51
CA LEU A 116 -31.17 39.02 -10.76
C LEU A 116 -30.88 37.52 -10.57
N PRO A 117 -31.65 36.61 -11.23
CA PRO A 117 -31.40 35.17 -11.24
C PRO A 117 -29.99 34.79 -11.72
N ALA A 118 -29.39 35.60 -12.59
CA ALA A 118 -28.05 35.38 -13.14
C ALA A 118 -26.95 35.27 -12.08
N LYS A 119 -26.99 36.10 -11.02
CA LYS A 119 -25.99 36.08 -9.95
C LYS A 119 -26.13 34.86 -9.05
N GLY A 120 -27.36 34.43 -8.79
CA GLY A 120 -27.65 33.18 -8.09
C GLY A 120 -27.19 31.97 -8.90
N MET A 121 -27.33 32.00 -10.22
CA MET A 121 -26.84 30.93 -11.09
C MET A 121 -25.32 30.88 -11.12
N PHE A 122 -24.66 32.03 -11.25
CA PHE A 122 -23.20 32.13 -11.15
C PHE A 122 -22.67 31.56 -9.84
N LEU A 123 -23.24 31.97 -8.70
CA LEU A 123 -22.88 31.42 -7.40
C LEU A 123 -23.15 29.91 -7.34
N GLY A 124 -24.28 29.46 -7.91
CA GLY A 124 -24.62 28.05 -8.02
C GLY A 124 -23.60 27.24 -8.81
N CYS A 125 -23.05 27.80 -9.90
CA CYS A 125 -21.95 27.19 -10.66
C CYS A 125 -20.73 27.00 -9.76
N ILE A 126 -20.29 28.07 -9.07
CA ILE A 126 -19.15 28.05 -8.15
C ILE A 126 -19.33 27.01 -7.04
N LEU A 127 -20.50 26.97 -6.40
CA LEU A 127 -20.78 26.06 -5.30
C LEU A 127 -20.99 24.61 -5.75
N SER A 128 -21.38 24.38 -7.00
CA SER A 128 -21.62 23.02 -7.49
C SER A 128 -20.34 22.22 -7.65
N LEU A 129 -19.22 22.87 -7.97
CA LEU A 129 -17.91 22.24 -8.15
C LEU A 129 -17.27 21.85 -6.82
N SER A 130 -16.60 20.71 -6.80
CA SER A 130 -15.84 20.19 -5.67
C SER A 130 -14.43 19.87 -6.12
N SER A 131 -13.46 19.95 -5.23
CA SER A 131 -12.05 19.64 -5.47
C SER A 131 -11.80 18.17 -5.76
N THR A 132 -11.35 17.89 -6.98
CA THR A 132 -10.90 16.56 -7.39
C THR A 132 -9.56 16.21 -6.76
N ALA A 133 -8.59 17.13 -6.78
CA ALA A 133 -7.25 16.88 -6.25
C ALA A 133 -7.26 16.54 -4.76
N VAL A 134 -8.04 17.27 -3.95
CA VAL A 134 -8.10 17.06 -2.50
C VAL A 134 -8.80 15.74 -2.17
N VAL A 135 -9.91 15.43 -2.84
CA VAL A 135 -10.68 14.21 -2.61
C VAL A 135 -9.91 12.97 -3.09
N LEU A 136 -9.37 13.00 -4.32
CA LEU A 136 -8.60 11.88 -4.88
C LEU A 136 -7.39 11.57 -4.00
N LYS A 137 -6.62 12.59 -3.61
CA LYS A 137 -5.49 12.42 -2.69
C LYS A 137 -5.93 11.81 -1.36
N SER A 138 -7.03 12.31 -0.77
CA SER A 138 -7.56 11.79 0.49
C SER A 138 -8.01 10.33 0.40
N LEU A 139 -8.58 9.91 -0.74
CA LEU A 139 -8.99 8.53 -0.99
C LEU A 139 -7.78 7.63 -1.26
N MET A 140 -6.80 8.09 -2.02
CA MET A 140 -5.56 7.34 -2.31
C MET A 140 -4.74 7.08 -1.05
N GLU A 141 -4.59 8.09 -0.18
CA GLU A 141 -3.88 7.94 1.10
C GLU A 141 -4.53 6.92 2.04
N ARG A 142 -5.80 6.56 1.80
CA ARG A 142 -6.56 5.57 2.58
C ARG A 142 -6.79 4.26 1.83
N ASN A 143 -6.31 4.13 0.59
CA ASN A 143 -6.65 3.03 -0.32
C ASN A 143 -8.18 2.86 -0.51
N GLU A 144 -8.94 3.95 -0.44
CA GLU A 144 -10.40 3.95 -0.55
C GLU A 144 -10.90 4.22 -1.99
N THR A 145 -10.03 4.39 -2.98
CA THR A 145 -10.41 4.70 -4.37
C THR A 145 -11.29 3.63 -5.02
N GLU A 146 -11.09 2.35 -4.68
CA GLU A 146 -11.87 1.21 -5.19
C GLU A 146 -13.15 0.92 -4.36
N THR A 147 -13.43 1.69 -3.31
CA THR A 147 -14.63 1.52 -2.47
C THR A 147 -15.88 2.09 -3.15
N PRO A 148 -17.10 1.66 -2.74
CA PRO A 148 -18.34 2.22 -3.30
C PRO A 148 -18.44 3.75 -3.17
N HIS A 149 -18.05 4.33 -2.02
CA HIS A 149 -18.08 5.79 -1.86
C HIS A 149 -16.99 6.47 -2.68
N GLY A 150 -15.78 5.90 -2.75
CA GLY A 150 -14.71 6.43 -3.59
C GLY A 150 -15.12 6.50 -5.06
N GLN A 151 -15.70 5.44 -5.60
CA GLN A 151 -16.18 5.39 -6.98
C GLN A 151 -17.32 6.39 -7.26
N VAL A 152 -18.26 6.56 -6.33
CA VAL A 152 -19.33 7.57 -6.45
C VAL A 152 -18.74 8.98 -6.46
N MET A 153 -17.81 9.26 -5.55
CA MET A 153 -17.17 10.57 -5.44
C MET A 153 -16.39 10.92 -6.71
N LEU A 154 -15.52 10.02 -7.16
CA LEU A 154 -14.74 10.19 -8.39
C LEU A 154 -15.66 10.36 -9.61
N GLY A 155 -16.73 9.56 -9.71
CA GLY A 155 -17.69 9.68 -10.81
C GLY A 155 -18.39 11.04 -10.87
N ILE A 156 -18.78 11.60 -9.71
CA ILE A 156 -19.39 12.94 -9.64
C ILE A 156 -18.35 14.02 -9.98
N LEU A 157 -17.13 13.92 -9.44
CA LEU A 157 -16.04 14.86 -9.68
C LEU A 157 -15.69 14.97 -11.16
N VAL A 158 -15.59 13.84 -11.87
CA VAL A 158 -15.34 13.82 -13.32
C VAL A 158 -16.39 14.63 -14.10
N VAL A 159 -17.66 14.52 -13.71
CA VAL A 159 -18.73 15.28 -14.38
C VAL A 159 -18.73 16.76 -13.99
N GLN A 160 -18.33 17.10 -12.76
CA GLN A 160 -18.13 18.49 -12.34
C GLN A 160 -17.01 19.16 -13.15
N ASP A 161 -15.87 18.47 -13.28
CA ASP A 161 -14.72 18.97 -14.01
C ASP A 161 -15.02 19.11 -15.52
N LEU A 162 -15.75 18.18 -16.12
CA LEU A 162 -16.24 18.31 -17.50
C LEU A 162 -17.24 19.48 -17.66
N ALA A 163 -18.10 19.70 -16.66
CA ALA A 163 -19.08 20.77 -16.71
C ALA A 163 -18.44 22.17 -16.57
N LEU A 164 -17.25 22.29 -16.00
CA LEU A 164 -16.53 23.56 -15.83
C LEU A 164 -16.36 24.30 -17.17
N GLY A 165 -15.90 23.62 -18.22
CA GLY A 165 -15.75 24.24 -19.54
C GLY A 165 -17.08 24.78 -20.08
N LEU A 166 -18.16 24.01 -19.92
CA LEU A 166 -19.51 24.44 -20.29
C LEU A 166 -19.98 25.64 -19.46
N MET A 167 -19.69 25.67 -18.16
CA MET A 167 -20.03 26.79 -17.27
C MET A 167 -19.32 28.07 -17.70
N LEU A 168 -18.01 28.00 -18.00
CA LEU A 168 -17.22 29.13 -18.50
C LEU A 168 -17.79 29.67 -19.81
N ALA A 169 -18.19 28.80 -20.73
CA ALA A 169 -18.74 29.21 -22.01
C ALA A 169 -20.12 29.88 -21.90
N VAL A 170 -20.95 29.49 -20.92
CA VAL A 170 -22.27 30.09 -20.69
C VAL A 170 -22.18 31.38 -19.87
N LEU A 171 -21.08 31.59 -19.13
CA LEU A 171 -20.93 32.68 -18.18
C LEU A 171 -21.14 34.09 -18.77
N PRO A 172 -20.60 34.44 -19.96
CA PRO A 172 -20.84 35.74 -20.58
C PRO A 172 -22.31 36.03 -20.87
N ALA A 173 -23.10 35.00 -21.18
CA ALA A 173 -24.53 35.15 -21.45
C ALA A 173 -25.33 35.57 -20.20
N LEU A 174 -24.81 35.30 -19.00
CA LEU A 174 -25.48 35.61 -17.73
C LEU A 174 -25.41 37.09 -17.39
N ASN A 175 -24.48 37.82 -18.01
CA ASN A 175 -24.33 39.25 -17.80
C ASN A 175 -25.31 40.08 -18.66
N GLN A 176 -26.10 39.43 -19.53
CA GLN A 176 -27.06 40.11 -20.39
C GLN A 176 -28.32 40.54 -19.61
N PRO A 177 -29.03 41.59 -20.05
CA PRO A 177 -30.27 42.05 -19.41
C PRO A 177 -31.33 40.94 -19.28
N PRO A 178 -32.12 40.87 -18.19
CA PRO A 178 -33.07 39.77 -17.94
C PRO A 178 -34.03 39.43 -19.09
N GLU A 179 -34.44 40.44 -19.86
CA GLU A 179 -35.34 40.29 -21.00
C GLU A 179 -34.69 39.54 -22.18
N THR A 180 -33.36 39.61 -22.31
CA THR A 180 -32.59 39.00 -23.39
C THR A 180 -31.81 37.76 -22.95
N ILE A 181 -31.71 37.46 -21.64
CA ILE A 181 -30.97 36.29 -21.12
C ILE A 181 -31.39 35.00 -21.82
N GLY A 182 -32.69 34.76 -22.04
CA GLY A 182 -33.17 33.54 -22.68
C GLY A 182 -32.62 33.37 -24.11
N ILE A 183 -32.61 34.45 -24.89
CA ILE A 183 -32.05 34.47 -26.24
C ILE A 183 -30.52 34.39 -26.17
N ALA A 184 -29.88 35.12 -25.24
CA ALA A 184 -28.44 35.13 -25.06
C ALA A 184 -27.88 33.73 -24.70
N VAL A 185 -28.56 33.01 -23.80
CA VAL A 185 -28.23 31.63 -23.44
C VAL A 185 -28.44 30.70 -24.62
N LEU A 186 -29.53 30.85 -25.37
CA LEU A 186 -29.77 30.04 -26.59
C LEU A 186 -28.69 30.30 -27.65
N THR A 187 -28.30 31.56 -27.86
CA THR A 187 -27.21 31.91 -28.78
C THR A 187 -25.87 31.42 -28.29
N ALA A 188 -25.58 31.49 -26.98
CA ALA A 188 -24.36 30.94 -26.40
C ALA A 188 -24.31 29.43 -26.59
N LEU A 189 -25.39 28.71 -26.33
CA LEU A 189 -25.50 27.27 -26.60
C LEU A 189 -25.33 26.95 -28.08
N ALA A 190 -25.84 27.78 -28.99
CA ALA A 190 -25.64 27.61 -30.43
C ALA A 190 -24.18 27.83 -30.85
N TYR A 191 -23.52 28.88 -30.34
CA TYR A 191 -22.08 29.12 -30.56
C TYR A 191 -21.24 27.99 -29.98
N ILE A 192 -21.56 27.50 -28.78
CA ILE A 192 -20.91 26.34 -28.15
C ILE A 192 -21.11 25.10 -29.01
N ALA A 193 -22.33 24.82 -29.47
CA ALA A 193 -22.61 23.65 -30.31
C ALA A 193 -21.87 23.73 -31.64
N LEU A 194 -21.82 24.91 -32.28
CA LEU A 194 -21.08 25.14 -33.51
C LEU A 194 -19.58 24.99 -33.30
N PHE A 195 -19.04 25.60 -32.24
CA PHE A 195 -17.65 25.48 -31.87
C PHE A 195 -17.28 24.02 -31.53
N ALA A 196 -18.09 23.33 -30.73
CA ALA A 196 -17.91 21.93 -30.40
C ALA A 196 -17.96 21.03 -31.64
N ALA A 197 -18.89 21.28 -32.58
CA ALA A 197 -18.92 20.56 -33.85
C ALA A 197 -17.66 20.79 -34.68
N GLY A 198 -17.18 22.03 -34.75
CA GLY A 198 -15.91 22.38 -35.40
C GLY A 198 -14.70 21.74 -34.71
N ALA A 199 -14.67 21.75 -33.38
CA ALA A 199 -13.63 21.12 -32.57
C ALA A 199 -13.62 19.60 -32.75
N ILE A 200 -14.78 18.95 -32.76
CA ILE A 200 -14.89 17.50 -33.05
C ILE A 200 -14.39 17.21 -34.47
N ALA A 201 -14.82 17.99 -35.47
CA ALA A 201 -14.35 17.82 -36.85
C ALA A 201 -12.82 17.99 -36.95
N ALA A 202 -12.27 19.01 -36.29
CA ALA A 202 -10.83 19.23 -36.22
C ALA A 202 -10.11 18.12 -35.44
N GLY A 203 -10.69 17.60 -34.35
CA GLY A 203 -10.16 16.49 -33.55
C GLY A 203 -10.09 15.19 -34.35
N ILE A 204 -11.00 14.99 -35.31
CA ILE A 204 -11.01 13.82 -36.19
C ILE A 204 -10.09 14.02 -37.41
N TRP A 205 -10.05 15.23 -37.99
CA TRP A 205 -9.38 15.44 -39.28
C TRP A 205 -8.03 16.16 -39.20
N LEU A 206 -7.87 17.14 -38.31
CA LEU A 206 -6.68 18.01 -38.24
C LEU A 206 -5.67 17.53 -37.20
N ILE A 207 -6.14 17.17 -36.00
CA ILE A 207 -5.27 16.78 -34.88
C ILE A 207 -4.50 15.48 -35.15
N PRO A 208 -5.13 14.38 -35.63
CA PRO A 208 -4.43 13.11 -35.80
C PRO A 208 -3.28 13.15 -36.82
N PRO A 209 -3.40 13.78 -38.01
CA PRO A 209 -2.26 13.88 -38.92
C PRO A 209 -1.17 14.83 -38.39
N LEU A 210 -1.53 15.90 -37.68
CA LEU A 210 -0.56 16.83 -37.10
C LEU A 210 0.27 16.16 -36.00
N LEU A 211 -0.38 15.48 -35.05
CA LEU A 211 0.33 14.74 -33.99
C LEU A 211 1.18 13.61 -34.56
N ARG A 212 0.70 12.88 -35.59
CA ARG A 212 1.52 11.89 -36.31
C ARG A 212 2.74 12.51 -36.97
N LEU A 213 2.62 13.70 -37.55
CA LEU A 213 3.75 14.41 -38.16
C LEU A 213 4.79 14.78 -37.10
N LEU A 214 4.36 15.32 -35.96
CA LEU A 214 5.24 15.67 -34.84
C LEU A 214 5.90 14.42 -34.25
N ALA A 215 5.14 13.35 -34.02
CA ALA A 215 5.64 12.09 -33.46
C ALA A 215 6.69 11.43 -34.38
N ARG A 216 6.51 11.51 -35.71
CA ARG A 216 7.48 11.00 -36.70
C ARG A 216 8.86 11.65 -36.64
N THR A 217 8.97 12.84 -36.04
CA THR A 217 10.27 13.49 -35.86
C THR A 217 11.11 12.84 -34.75
N GLU A 218 10.50 11.97 -33.93
CA GLU A 218 11.10 11.34 -32.74
C GLU A 218 11.70 12.33 -31.72
N SER A 219 11.48 13.64 -31.90
CA SER A 219 11.94 14.68 -31.00
C SER A 219 10.86 15.02 -29.98
N LYS A 220 11.16 14.76 -28.71
CA LYS A 220 10.29 15.13 -27.58
C LYS A 220 10.05 16.64 -27.53
N GLU A 221 11.08 17.43 -27.84
CA GLU A 221 11.03 18.90 -27.82
C GLU A 221 10.07 19.44 -28.89
N LEU A 222 10.16 18.94 -30.13
CA LEU A 222 9.26 19.35 -31.21
C LEU A 222 7.82 18.91 -30.95
N PHE A 223 7.62 17.72 -30.39
CA PHE A 223 6.30 17.25 -30.00
C PHE A 223 5.68 18.15 -28.93
N LEU A 224 6.41 18.42 -27.84
CA LEU A 224 5.95 19.31 -26.77
C LEU A 224 5.64 20.71 -27.31
N LEU A 225 6.55 21.30 -28.09
CA LEU A 225 6.34 22.62 -28.67
C LEU A 225 5.11 22.65 -29.58
N GLY A 226 4.91 21.62 -30.40
CA GLY A 226 3.75 21.51 -31.29
C GLY A 226 2.43 21.36 -30.53
N VAL A 227 2.40 20.57 -29.46
CA VAL A 227 1.22 20.44 -28.59
C VAL A 227 0.91 21.74 -27.86
N VAL A 228 1.93 22.40 -27.29
CA VAL A 228 1.74 23.70 -26.61
C VAL A 228 1.23 24.76 -27.59
N ALA A 229 1.81 24.83 -28.79
CA ALA A 229 1.37 25.73 -29.84
C ALA A 229 -0.08 25.42 -30.27
N LEU A 230 -0.47 24.15 -30.36
CA LEU A 230 -1.83 23.75 -30.65
C LEU A 230 -2.79 24.18 -29.54
N CYS A 231 -2.46 23.88 -28.28
CA CYS A 231 -3.26 24.26 -27.11
C CYS A 231 -3.50 25.78 -27.07
N LEU A 232 -2.44 26.57 -27.12
CA LEU A 232 -2.54 28.03 -27.09
C LEU A 232 -3.19 28.59 -28.36
N GLY A 233 -2.95 27.97 -29.53
CA GLY A 233 -3.59 28.37 -30.79
C GLY A 233 -5.09 28.18 -30.78
N ILE A 234 -5.60 27.07 -30.24
CA ILE A 234 -7.04 26.83 -30.07
C ILE A 234 -7.61 27.77 -29.00
N ALA A 235 -6.89 28.01 -27.90
CA ALA A 235 -7.30 28.94 -26.85
C ALA A 235 -7.45 30.40 -27.36
N LEU A 236 -6.53 30.86 -28.21
CA LEU A 236 -6.62 32.15 -28.88
C LEU A 236 -7.77 32.20 -29.90
N LEU A 237 -8.00 31.10 -30.63
CA LEU A 237 -9.12 31.02 -31.57
C LEU A 237 -10.46 31.15 -30.83
N THR A 238 -10.61 30.51 -29.67
CA THR A 238 -11.83 30.65 -28.86
C THR A 238 -12.02 32.05 -28.31
N GLU A 239 -10.95 32.72 -27.89
CA GLU A 239 -11.00 34.11 -27.44
C GLU A 239 -11.52 35.03 -28.55
N TYR A 240 -11.05 34.84 -29.78
CA TYR A 240 -11.55 35.57 -30.95
C TYR A 240 -13.03 35.31 -31.25
N LEU A 241 -13.53 34.11 -30.92
CA LEU A 241 -14.96 33.75 -31.02
C LEU A 241 -15.81 34.28 -29.86
N GLY A 242 -15.20 35.00 -28.90
CA GLY A 242 -15.88 35.54 -27.72
C GLY A 242 -16.11 34.51 -26.61
N LEU A 243 -15.36 33.41 -26.62
CA LEU A 243 -15.31 32.40 -25.56
C LEU A 243 -14.03 32.58 -24.73
N SER A 244 -14.01 32.15 -23.47
CA SER A 244 -12.82 32.25 -22.60
C SER A 244 -11.63 31.43 -23.12
N ILE A 245 -10.39 31.89 -22.92
CA ILE A 245 -9.15 31.17 -23.25
C ILE A 245 -9.14 29.77 -22.60
N GLU A 246 -9.59 29.70 -21.36
CA GLU A 246 -9.73 28.52 -20.52
C GLU A 246 -10.57 27.42 -21.19
N MET A 247 -11.69 27.82 -21.80
CA MET A 247 -12.56 26.92 -22.55
C MET A 247 -11.87 26.35 -23.79
N GLY A 248 -11.12 27.18 -24.52
CA GLY A 248 -10.38 26.68 -25.69
C GLY A 248 -9.26 25.73 -25.32
N ALA A 249 -8.54 25.99 -24.22
CA ALA A 249 -7.53 25.08 -23.71
C ALA A 249 -8.14 23.73 -23.28
N PHE A 250 -9.29 23.76 -22.59
CA PHE A 250 -10.05 22.55 -22.24
C PHE A 250 -10.48 21.75 -23.48
N VAL A 251 -11.08 22.41 -24.47
CA VAL A 251 -11.51 21.76 -25.71
C VAL A 251 -10.33 21.24 -26.53
N ALA A 252 -9.20 21.95 -26.56
CA ALA A 252 -7.99 21.46 -27.18
C ALA A 252 -7.51 20.14 -26.55
N GLY A 253 -7.63 20.01 -25.23
CA GLY A 253 -7.34 18.76 -24.53
C GLY A 253 -8.27 17.63 -24.93
N LEU A 254 -9.58 17.89 -24.94
CA LEU A 254 -10.60 16.91 -25.39
C LEU A 254 -10.42 16.47 -26.84
N MET A 255 -9.92 17.34 -27.72
CA MET A 255 -9.62 16.99 -29.11
C MET A 255 -8.45 16.02 -29.24
N ILE A 256 -7.53 16.01 -28.26
CA ILE A 256 -6.36 15.13 -28.23
C ILE A 256 -6.66 13.82 -27.49
N SER A 257 -7.56 13.82 -26.49
CA SER A 257 -7.83 12.64 -25.65
C SER A 257 -8.32 11.40 -26.42
N GLU A 258 -8.93 11.59 -27.59
CA GLU A 258 -9.42 10.53 -28.47
C GLU A 258 -8.37 10.01 -29.48
N VAL A 259 -7.17 10.58 -29.49
CA VAL A 259 -6.09 10.22 -30.43
C VAL A 259 -5.09 9.27 -29.77
N GLU A 260 -4.46 8.39 -30.54
CA GLU A 260 -3.45 7.41 -30.09
C GLU A 260 -2.27 8.00 -29.29
N TYR A 261 -2.04 9.31 -29.37
CA TYR A 261 -0.93 10.02 -28.71
C TYR A 261 -1.36 10.82 -27.47
N ALA A 262 -2.56 10.58 -26.92
CA ALA A 262 -3.07 11.28 -25.73
C ALA A 262 -2.15 11.12 -24.50
N ASP A 263 -1.78 9.87 -24.15
CA ASP A 263 -0.93 9.58 -23.00
C ASP A 263 0.47 10.22 -23.12
N GLN A 264 1.03 10.20 -24.34
CA GLN A 264 2.30 10.84 -24.63
C GLN A 264 2.22 12.37 -24.49
N THR A 265 1.10 12.96 -24.94
CA THR A 265 0.81 14.38 -24.81
C THR A 265 0.73 14.78 -23.33
N LEU A 266 -0.02 14.04 -22.52
CA LEU A 266 -0.10 14.27 -21.08
C LEU A 266 1.27 14.23 -20.41
N THR A 267 2.03 13.17 -20.68
CA THR A 267 3.36 12.97 -20.09
C THR A 267 4.32 14.14 -20.38
N TYR A 268 4.25 14.72 -21.58
CA TYR A 268 5.15 15.81 -21.95
C TYR A 268 4.67 17.18 -21.48
N VAL A 269 3.36 17.40 -21.38
CA VAL A 269 2.78 18.68 -20.93
C VAL A 269 2.72 18.77 -19.41
N GLU A 270 2.70 17.65 -18.68
CA GLU A 270 2.62 17.59 -17.22
C GLU A 270 3.66 18.48 -16.49
N PRO A 271 4.97 18.48 -16.82
CA PRO A 271 5.93 19.36 -16.16
C PRO A 271 5.63 20.85 -16.38
N LEU A 272 5.14 21.21 -17.56
CA LEU A 272 4.75 22.58 -17.88
C LEU A 272 3.50 22.99 -17.09
N ARG A 273 2.48 22.12 -17.11
CA ARG A 273 1.25 22.25 -16.32
C ARG A 273 1.58 22.48 -14.86
N ASP A 274 2.45 21.67 -14.25
CA ASP A 274 2.73 21.72 -12.81
C ASP A 274 3.43 23.02 -12.39
N ILE A 275 4.40 23.48 -13.19
CA ILE A 275 5.08 24.77 -12.94
C ILE A 275 4.08 25.91 -13.00
N PHE A 276 3.30 26.00 -14.09
CA PHE A 276 2.36 27.10 -14.25
C PHE A 276 1.14 26.99 -13.32
N ALA A 277 0.71 25.78 -12.93
CA ALA A 277 -0.30 25.58 -11.90
C ALA A 277 0.18 26.09 -10.54
N SER A 278 1.45 25.84 -10.18
CA SER A 278 2.03 26.39 -8.94
C SER A 278 2.01 27.92 -8.94
N LEU A 279 2.33 28.54 -10.09
CA LEU A 279 2.26 29.98 -10.28
C LEU A 279 0.83 30.50 -10.16
N PHE A 280 -0.14 29.80 -10.77
CA PHE A 280 -1.56 30.14 -10.69
C PHE A 280 -2.10 30.14 -9.27
N PHE A 281 -1.88 29.06 -8.52
CA PHE A 281 -2.34 28.96 -7.14
C PHE A 281 -1.65 29.96 -6.21
N ALA A 282 -0.37 30.22 -6.44
CA ALA A 282 0.33 31.26 -5.71
C ALA A 282 -0.21 32.66 -6.06
N ALA A 283 -0.53 32.93 -7.34
CA ALA A 283 -1.12 34.19 -7.77
C ALA A 283 -2.50 34.44 -7.13
N ILE A 284 -3.38 33.43 -7.11
CA ILE A 284 -4.64 33.51 -6.34
C ILE A 284 -4.36 33.76 -4.86
N GLY A 285 -3.37 33.05 -4.30
CA GLY A 285 -2.91 33.27 -2.93
C GLY A 285 -2.61 34.74 -2.66
N MET A 286 -1.90 35.42 -3.56
CA MET A 286 -1.57 36.85 -3.42
C MET A 286 -2.80 37.77 -3.37
N LEU A 287 -3.92 37.36 -3.98
CA LEU A 287 -5.17 38.10 -3.97
C LEU A 287 -5.97 37.91 -2.68
N ILE A 288 -5.69 36.84 -1.91
CA ILE A 288 -6.35 36.59 -0.63
C ILE A 288 -5.73 37.48 0.43
N ASP A 289 -6.51 38.44 0.91
CA ASP A 289 -6.10 39.37 1.97
C ASP A 289 -6.33 38.75 3.36
N PRO A 290 -5.27 38.44 4.15
CA PRO A 290 -5.41 37.88 5.50
C PRO A 290 -6.18 38.79 6.45
N VAL A 291 -6.03 40.11 6.29
CA VAL A 291 -6.72 41.10 7.10
C VAL A 291 -8.20 41.12 6.76
N PHE A 292 -8.55 41.01 5.46
CA PHE A 292 -9.93 40.85 5.02
C PHE A 292 -10.56 39.56 5.57
N LEU A 293 -9.83 38.43 5.54
CA LEU A 293 -10.30 37.17 6.11
C LEU A 293 -10.58 37.30 7.60
N TRP A 294 -9.67 37.94 8.35
CA TRP A 294 -9.84 38.14 9.79
C TRP A 294 -11.04 39.04 10.11
N ASN A 295 -11.18 40.14 9.37
CA ASN A 295 -12.27 41.11 9.55
C ASN A 295 -13.65 40.55 9.15
N ASN A 296 -13.70 39.56 8.26
CA ASN A 296 -14.94 38.91 7.82
C ASN A 296 -15.01 37.45 8.28
N LEU A 297 -14.24 37.06 9.31
CA LEU A 297 -14.10 35.66 9.70
C LEU A 297 -15.45 35.01 10.05
N GLU A 298 -16.31 35.73 10.78
CA GLU A 298 -17.66 35.28 11.11
C GLU A 298 -18.49 34.99 9.86
N LEU A 299 -18.46 35.90 8.88
CA LEU A 299 -19.20 35.75 7.63
C LEU A 299 -18.63 34.60 6.80
N ILE A 300 -17.31 34.47 6.72
CA ILE A 300 -16.65 33.39 5.98
C ILE A 300 -16.95 32.03 6.62
N LEU A 301 -16.84 31.90 7.94
CA LEU A 301 -17.20 30.67 8.64
C LEU A 301 -18.68 30.33 8.49
N GLY A 302 -19.56 31.34 8.49
CA GLY A 302 -20.98 31.19 8.17
C GLY A 302 -21.19 30.67 6.75
N LEU A 303 -20.51 31.24 5.75
CA LEU A 303 -20.57 30.77 4.35
C LEU A 303 -20.01 29.35 4.21
N VAL A 304 -18.88 29.04 4.84
CA VAL A 304 -18.29 27.69 4.86
C VAL A 304 -19.29 26.69 5.43
N ALA A 305 -19.92 27.00 6.55
CA ALA A 305 -20.94 26.13 7.16
C ALA A 305 -22.15 25.95 6.24
N ILE A 306 -22.65 27.02 5.64
CA ILE A 306 -23.77 26.97 4.68
C ILE A 306 -23.42 26.09 3.48
N VAL A 307 -22.21 26.23 2.94
CA VAL A 307 -21.77 25.44 1.78
C VAL A 307 -21.61 23.98 2.14
N PHE A 308 -20.94 23.66 3.26
CA PHE A 308 -20.76 22.29 3.71
C PHE A 308 -22.10 21.60 3.98
N VAL A 309 -22.97 22.25 4.76
CA VAL A 309 -24.30 21.71 5.09
C VAL A 309 -25.17 21.64 3.85
N GLY A 310 -25.20 22.69 3.03
CA GLY A 310 -26.00 22.75 1.81
C GLY A 310 -25.64 21.65 0.82
N LYS A 311 -24.34 21.50 0.49
CA LYS A 311 -23.89 20.44 -0.41
C LYS A 311 -24.10 19.05 0.20
N PHE A 312 -23.85 18.86 1.50
CA PHE A 312 -24.17 17.60 2.18
C PHE A 312 -25.65 17.24 2.04
N LEU A 313 -26.55 18.19 2.29
CA LEU A 313 -28.01 18.01 2.17
C LEU A 313 -28.48 17.80 0.73
N ILE A 314 -27.71 18.21 -0.27
CA ILE A 314 -28.00 17.96 -1.69
C ILE A 314 -27.48 16.57 -2.10
N ILE A 315 -26.24 16.27 -1.77
CA ILE A 315 -25.52 15.10 -2.28
C ILE A 315 -25.96 13.82 -1.59
N THR A 316 -26.14 13.81 -0.27
CA THR A 316 -26.55 12.60 0.46
C THR A 316 -27.90 12.04 0.00
N PRO A 317 -29.01 12.81 -0.09
CA PRO A 317 -30.26 12.26 -0.60
C PRO A 317 -30.16 11.88 -2.08
N LEU A 318 -29.37 12.61 -2.87
CA LEU A 318 -29.13 12.28 -4.27
C LEU A 318 -28.46 10.91 -4.41
N VAL A 319 -27.36 10.66 -3.70
CA VAL A 319 -26.67 9.36 -3.73
C VAL A 319 -27.59 8.23 -3.25
N LYS A 320 -28.42 8.49 -2.23
CA LYS A 320 -29.45 7.54 -1.77
C LYS A 320 -30.53 7.25 -2.82
N LEU A 321 -30.95 8.26 -3.60
CA LEU A 321 -31.91 8.10 -4.70
C LEU A 321 -31.38 7.14 -5.78
N PHE A 322 -30.06 7.13 -5.99
CA PHE A 322 -29.38 6.16 -6.85
C PHE A 322 -29.13 4.79 -6.19
N ARG A 323 -29.86 4.46 -5.11
CA ARG A 323 -29.87 3.16 -4.41
C ARG A 323 -28.58 2.76 -3.68
N TYR A 324 -27.71 3.72 -3.37
CA TYR A 324 -26.55 3.46 -2.52
C TYR A 324 -26.92 3.37 -1.05
N PRO A 325 -26.15 2.58 -0.25
CA PRO A 325 -26.22 2.61 1.21
C PRO A 325 -26.22 4.03 1.79
N LEU A 326 -26.96 4.24 2.90
CA LEU A 326 -26.95 5.53 3.59
C LEU A 326 -25.54 5.93 4.05
N LYS A 327 -24.75 4.95 4.50
CA LYS A 327 -23.35 5.16 4.88
C LYS A 327 -22.53 5.73 3.71
N THR A 328 -22.61 5.10 2.54
CA THR A 328 -21.98 5.58 1.30
C THR A 328 -22.43 6.98 0.94
N ALA A 329 -23.74 7.25 1.05
CA ALA A 329 -24.32 8.54 0.73
C ALA A 329 -23.86 9.67 1.68
N ILE A 330 -23.67 9.38 2.97
CA ILE A 330 -23.15 10.34 3.95
C ILE A 330 -21.66 10.59 3.71
N ILE A 331 -20.85 9.55 3.47
CA ILE A 331 -19.42 9.70 3.19
C ILE A 331 -19.21 10.54 1.92
N ALA A 332 -19.92 10.19 0.84
CA ALA A 332 -19.86 10.94 -0.41
C ALA A 332 -20.35 12.38 -0.24
N GLY A 333 -21.44 12.58 0.52
CA GLY A 333 -21.96 13.91 0.83
C GLY A 333 -20.97 14.79 1.57
N LEU A 334 -20.30 14.27 2.60
CA LEU A 334 -19.31 15.02 3.38
C LEU A 334 -18.03 15.28 2.59
N GLY A 335 -17.58 14.32 1.79
CA GLY A 335 -16.34 14.47 1.03
C GLY A 335 -16.46 15.39 -0.19
N LEU A 336 -17.66 15.51 -0.77
CA LEU A 336 -17.95 16.43 -1.86
C LEU A 336 -18.55 17.77 -1.39
N ALA A 337 -18.64 18.00 -0.08
CA ALA A 337 -19.27 19.18 0.50
C ALA A 337 -18.49 20.50 0.31
N GLN A 338 -17.23 20.41 -0.10
CA GLN A 338 -16.35 21.57 -0.29
C GLN A 338 -16.43 22.20 -1.68
N ILE A 339 -15.84 23.38 -1.83
CA ILE A 339 -15.72 24.08 -3.10
C ILE A 339 -14.37 23.73 -3.75
N GLY A 340 -14.40 23.39 -5.02
CA GLY A 340 -13.20 23.03 -5.79
C GLY A 340 -12.28 24.19 -6.14
N GLU A 341 -11.03 23.85 -6.43
CA GLU A 341 -9.99 24.78 -6.89
C GLU A 341 -10.39 25.51 -8.18
N PHE A 342 -11.09 24.84 -9.07
CA PHE A 342 -11.54 25.41 -10.33
C PHE A 342 -12.60 26.50 -10.15
N SER A 343 -13.24 26.56 -8.99
CA SER A 343 -14.14 27.68 -8.65
C SER A 343 -13.40 29.01 -8.54
N PHE A 344 -12.07 29.03 -8.35
CA PHE A 344 -11.28 30.26 -8.43
C PHE A 344 -11.26 30.82 -9.86
N VAL A 345 -11.17 29.96 -10.87
CA VAL A 345 -11.21 30.34 -12.28
C VAL A 345 -12.57 30.97 -12.61
N LEU A 346 -13.67 30.30 -12.24
CA LEU A 346 -15.02 30.84 -12.41
C LEU A 346 -15.21 32.16 -11.65
N ALA A 347 -14.69 32.27 -10.42
CA ALA A 347 -14.79 33.48 -9.61
C ALA A 347 -14.08 34.66 -10.30
N SER A 348 -12.88 34.42 -10.83
CA SER A 348 -12.08 35.41 -11.55
C SER A 348 -12.80 35.91 -12.79
N GLU A 349 -13.33 34.99 -13.60
CA GLU A 349 -14.04 35.35 -14.83
C GLU A 349 -15.38 36.04 -14.53
N GLY A 350 -16.10 35.63 -13.47
CA GLY A 350 -17.30 36.35 -13.07
C GLY A 350 -17.01 37.77 -12.57
N GLN A 351 -15.83 38.02 -12.01
CA GLN A 351 -15.40 39.37 -11.65
C GLN A 351 -15.01 40.19 -12.88
N SER A 352 -14.29 39.60 -13.85
CA SER A 352 -13.89 40.27 -15.10
C SER A 352 -15.12 40.72 -15.91
N LEU A 353 -16.15 39.87 -15.96
CA LEU A 353 -17.44 40.14 -16.60
C LEU A 353 -18.34 41.10 -15.78
N GLY A 354 -17.98 41.42 -14.53
CA GLY A 354 -18.75 42.32 -13.67
C GLY A 354 -20.00 41.68 -13.03
N LEU A 355 -20.13 40.35 -13.07
CA LEU A 355 -21.24 39.62 -12.42
C LEU A 355 -21.18 39.77 -10.89
N VAL A 356 -19.97 39.87 -10.33
CA VAL A 356 -19.74 40.04 -8.89
C VAL A 356 -18.82 41.22 -8.59
N SER A 357 -19.09 41.89 -7.46
CA SER A 357 -18.22 42.95 -6.96
C SER A 357 -16.92 42.38 -6.37
N ARG A 358 -15.86 43.20 -6.30
CA ARG A 358 -14.58 42.82 -5.70
C ARG A 358 -14.73 42.25 -4.28
N ARG A 359 -15.62 42.82 -3.45
CA ARG A 359 -15.86 42.31 -2.09
C ARG A 359 -16.39 40.87 -2.11
N ILE A 360 -17.33 40.60 -3.01
CA ILE A 360 -17.94 39.27 -3.17
C ILE A 360 -16.92 38.28 -3.72
N TYR A 361 -16.13 38.69 -4.70
CA TYR A 361 -15.03 37.89 -5.21
C TYR A 361 -14.08 37.46 -4.09
N LEU A 362 -13.63 38.38 -3.23
CA LEU A 362 -12.78 38.07 -2.08
C LEU A 362 -13.45 37.13 -1.05
N LEU A 363 -14.77 37.26 -0.84
CA LEU A 363 -15.52 36.33 0.02
C LEU A 363 -15.58 34.92 -0.58
N ILE A 364 -15.78 34.81 -1.90
CA ILE A 364 -15.75 33.53 -2.61
C ILE A 364 -14.34 32.92 -2.49
N LEU A 365 -13.28 33.68 -2.78
CA LEU A 365 -11.91 33.20 -2.65
C LEU A 365 -11.61 32.68 -1.23
N GLY A 366 -11.96 33.48 -0.22
CA GLY A 366 -11.75 33.13 1.19
C GLY A 366 -12.54 31.91 1.62
N THR A 367 -13.81 31.82 1.22
CA THR A 367 -14.66 30.66 1.51
C THR A 367 -14.08 29.40 0.86
N THR A 368 -13.76 29.44 -0.43
CA THR A 368 -13.15 28.32 -1.16
C THR A 368 -11.85 27.87 -0.50
N ALA A 369 -10.93 28.80 -0.21
CA ALA A 369 -9.66 28.50 0.44
C ALA A 369 -9.85 27.81 1.80
N VAL A 370 -10.75 28.31 2.65
CA VAL A 370 -11.05 27.69 3.95
C VAL A 370 -11.70 26.30 3.76
N THR A 371 -12.59 26.12 2.78
CA THR A 371 -13.16 24.79 2.52
C THR A 371 -12.11 23.77 2.08
N LEU A 372 -11.16 24.16 1.22
CA LEU A 372 -10.07 23.28 0.78
C LEU A 372 -9.17 22.86 1.96
N VAL A 373 -8.85 23.80 2.87
CA VAL A 373 -8.10 23.50 4.10
C VAL A 373 -8.88 22.55 5.00
N LEU A 374 -10.18 22.76 5.18
CA LEU A 374 -10.99 22.03 6.15
C LEU A 374 -11.30 20.59 5.71
N THR A 375 -11.33 20.32 4.41
CA THR A 375 -11.83 19.05 3.86
C THR A 375 -11.06 17.80 4.28
N PRO A 376 -9.71 17.76 4.20
CA PRO A 376 -8.95 16.59 4.66
C PRO A 376 -9.24 16.24 6.13
N PHE A 377 -9.47 17.26 6.98
CA PHE A 377 -9.84 17.07 8.38
C PHE A 377 -11.26 16.52 8.53
N VAL A 378 -12.22 17.05 7.78
CA VAL A 378 -13.60 16.54 7.76
C VAL A 378 -13.61 15.06 7.38
N LEU A 379 -12.96 14.70 6.27
CA LEU A 379 -12.84 13.31 5.81
C LEU A 379 -12.16 12.41 6.86
N ARG A 380 -11.20 12.93 7.62
CA ARG A 380 -10.54 12.19 8.72
C ARG A 380 -11.44 12.00 9.94
N LEU A 381 -12.38 12.90 10.16
CA LEU A 381 -13.35 12.82 11.25
C LEU A 381 -14.53 11.91 10.92
N VAL A 382 -14.81 11.66 9.63
CA VAL A 382 -15.94 10.82 9.17
C VAL A 382 -16.05 9.47 9.92
N PRO A 383 -14.98 8.65 10.07
CA PRO A 383 -15.09 7.38 10.78
C PRO A 383 -15.49 7.56 12.25
N PHE A 384 -14.97 8.59 12.91
CA PHE A 384 -15.32 8.91 14.30
C PHE A 384 -16.79 9.32 14.42
N LEU A 385 -17.27 10.17 13.50
CA LEU A 385 -18.67 10.56 13.43
C LEU A 385 -19.60 9.36 13.24
N PHE A 386 -19.22 8.37 12.43
CA PHE A 386 -19.99 7.13 12.29
C PHE A 386 -20.00 6.30 13.56
N THR A 387 -18.86 6.09 14.22
CA THR A 387 -18.84 5.35 15.49
C THR A 387 -19.69 6.02 16.57
N PHE A 388 -19.67 7.36 16.60
CA PHE A 388 -20.52 8.13 17.50
C PHE A 388 -22.01 8.03 17.11
N ALA A 389 -22.34 8.14 15.82
CA ALA A 389 -23.71 8.01 15.34
C ALA A 389 -24.29 6.60 15.55
N GLU A 390 -23.48 5.55 15.39
CA GLU A 390 -23.86 4.15 15.67
C GLU A 390 -24.10 3.90 17.17
N SER A 391 -23.49 4.70 18.05
CA SER A 391 -23.77 4.64 19.49
C SER A 391 -25.16 5.20 19.87
N MET A 392 -25.80 5.94 18.96
CA MET A 392 -27.16 6.45 19.18
C MET A 392 -28.22 5.43 18.73
N PRO A 393 -29.14 5.01 19.63
CA PRO A 393 -30.13 3.95 19.34
C PRO A 393 -31.07 4.23 18.16
N TRP A 394 -31.38 5.51 17.90
CA TRP A 394 -32.32 5.92 16.85
C TRP A 394 -31.70 6.00 15.45
N LEU A 395 -30.37 6.13 15.34
CA LEU A 395 -29.62 6.16 14.08
C LEU A 395 -29.13 4.77 13.65
N LYS A 396 -28.93 3.87 14.62
CA LYS A 396 -28.43 2.51 14.40
C LYS A 396 -29.16 1.73 13.29
N PRO A 397 -30.51 1.71 13.20
CA PRO A 397 -31.22 0.93 12.17
C PRO A 397 -31.02 1.46 10.74
N TYR A 398 -30.67 2.74 10.59
CA TYR A 398 -30.48 3.38 9.30
C TYR A 398 -29.02 3.33 8.82
N LEU A 399 -28.08 3.21 9.76
CA LEU A 399 -26.64 3.17 9.51
C LEU A 399 -26.09 1.75 9.43
N ALA A 400 -26.67 0.81 10.18
CA ALA A 400 -26.33 -0.59 10.13
C ALA A 400 -27.08 -1.27 8.96
N GLU A 401 -26.35 -1.64 7.92
CA GLU A 401 -26.87 -2.55 6.89
C GLU A 401 -26.85 -3.97 7.42
N ASP A 402 -27.80 -4.28 8.31
CA ASP A 402 -27.83 -5.57 8.98
C ASP A 402 -28.39 -6.68 8.08
N GLN A 403 -29.13 -6.39 7.00
CA GLN A 403 -29.76 -7.44 6.16
C GLN A 403 -29.09 -7.65 4.79
N PRO A 404 -29.00 -8.92 4.32
CA PRO A 404 -28.63 -9.21 2.93
C PRO A 404 -29.65 -8.58 1.97
N ARG A 405 -29.17 -7.90 0.94
CA ARG A 405 -29.99 -7.25 -0.08
C ARG A 405 -30.52 -8.26 -1.11
N ASP A 406 -29.70 -9.26 -1.42
CA ASP A 406 -29.97 -10.33 -2.39
C ASP A 406 -29.01 -11.50 -2.13
N MET A 407 -29.32 -12.69 -2.64
CA MET A 407 -28.49 -13.89 -2.45
C MET A 407 -28.75 -14.91 -3.55
N SER A 408 -27.76 -15.75 -3.85
CA SER A 408 -27.96 -16.89 -4.75
C SER A 408 -28.98 -17.89 -4.17
N GLU A 409 -29.89 -18.41 -5.00
CA GLU A 409 -30.91 -19.39 -4.57
C GLU A 409 -30.28 -20.66 -3.98
N ASP A 410 -29.17 -21.13 -4.56
CA ASP A 410 -28.41 -22.29 -4.10
C ASP A 410 -27.15 -21.85 -3.34
N LEU A 411 -27.29 -21.65 -2.03
CA LEU A 411 -26.16 -21.43 -1.12
C LEU A 411 -25.67 -22.76 -0.52
N PRO A 412 -24.36 -23.08 -0.64
CA PRO A 412 -23.74 -24.14 0.13
C PRO A 412 -24.00 -23.95 1.63
N SER A 413 -24.53 -24.99 2.28
CA SER A 413 -24.91 -24.94 3.70
C SER A 413 -23.81 -25.41 4.65
N THR A 414 -22.84 -26.20 4.17
CA THR A 414 -21.72 -26.72 4.95
C THR A 414 -20.50 -26.93 4.05
N ASN A 415 -19.31 -27.06 4.65
CA ASN A 415 -18.10 -27.53 3.98
C ASN A 415 -17.59 -26.58 2.87
N HIS A 416 -17.98 -25.30 2.94
CA HIS A 416 -17.64 -24.24 1.99
C HIS A 416 -16.63 -23.25 2.56
N VAL A 417 -16.04 -22.45 1.68
CA VAL A 417 -15.17 -21.32 2.03
C VAL A 417 -15.91 -20.01 1.80
N VAL A 418 -15.87 -19.11 2.79
CA VAL A 418 -16.47 -17.78 2.65
C VAL A 418 -15.40 -16.77 2.24
N VAL A 419 -15.63 -16.03 1.15
CA VAL A 419 -14.71 -14.97 0.70
C VAL A 419 -15.39 -13.62 0.82
N CYS A 420 -14.89 -12.76 1.70
CA CYS A 420 -15.38 -11.40 1.89
C CYS A 420 -14.63 -10.42 1.00
N GLY A 421 -15.33 -9.91 -0.01
CA GLY A 421 -14.82 -8.98 -1.01
C GLY A 421 -14.40 -9.68 -2.30
N TYR A 422 -15.03 -9.33 -3.41
CA TYR A 422 -14.76 -9.80 -4.78
C TYR A 422 -13.94 -8.78 -5.59
N GLY A 423 -12.94 -8.18 -4.94
CA GLY A 423 -11.97 -7.27 -5.57
C GLY A 423 -10.86 -8.02 -6.32
N ARG A 424 -9.72 -7.36 -6.55
CA ARG A 424 -8.54 -7.96 -7.21
C ARG A 424 -8.08 -9.26 -6.53
N VAL A 425 -7.86 -9.21 -5.21
CA VAL A 425 -7.42 -10.37 -4.41
C VAL A 425 -8.53 -11.43 -4.34
N GLY A 426 -9.76 -11.02 -4.00
CA GLY A 426 -10.90 -11.92 -3.87
C GLY A 426 -11.22 -12.70 -5.14
N LYS A 427 -11.16 -12.06 -6.32
CA LYS A 427 -11.34 -12.73 -7.61
C LYS A 427 -10.34 -13.87 -7.83
N ASN A 428 -9.07 -13.63 -7.50
CA ASN A 428 -8.04 -14.65 -7.61
C ASN A 428 -8.27 -15.81 -6.62
N LEU A 429 -8.65 -15.49 -5.38
CA LEU A 429 -8.98 -16.51 -4.37
C LEU A 429 -10.16 -17.37 -4.84
N VAL A 430 -11.26 -16.77 -5.25
CA VAL A 430 -12.44 -17.51 -5.75
C VAL A 430 -12.09 -18.38 -6.93
N LYS A 431 -11.35 -17.85 -7.91
CA LYS A 431 -10.93 -18.60 -9.10
C LYS A 431 -10.10 -19.83 -8.74
N LEU A 432 -9.12 -19.69 -7.84
CA LEU A 432 -8.26 -20.80 -7.41
C LEU A 432 -9.02 -21.84 -6.58
N LEU A 433 -9.90 -21.40 -5.67
CA LEU A 433 -10.72 -22.29 -4.87
C LEU A 433 -11.69 -23.12 -5.74
N GLN A 434 -12.29 -22.49 -6.76
CA GLN A 434 -13.15 -23.20 -7.72
C GLN A 434 -12.38 -24.21 -8.59
N GLN A 435 -11.13 -23.92 -8.93
CA GLN A 435 -10.27 -24.86 -9.67
C GLN A 435 -9.95 -26.14 -8.87
N HIS A 436 -10.10 -26.10 -7.56
CA HIS A 436 -9.93 -27.24 -6.66
C HIS A 436 -11.27 -27.83 -6.19
N ASP A 437 -12.37 -27.53 -6.89
CA ASP A 437 -13.72 -28.04 -6.61
C ASP A 437 -14.22 -27.73 -5.18
N LEU A 438 -13.73 -26.66 -4.56
CA LEU A 438 -14.19 -26.21 -3.25
C LEU A 438 -15.45 -25.33 -3.42
N PRO A 439 -16.55 -25.59 -2.70
CA PRO A 439 -17.70 -24.70 -2.68
C PRO A 439 -17.31 -23.35 -2.08
N VAL A 440 -17.63 -22.25 -2.78
CA VAL A 440 -17.29 -20.88 -2.35
C VAL A 440 -18.54 -20.02 -2.27
N VAL A 441 -18.66 -19.26 -1.18
CA VAL A 441 -19.68 -18.23 -1.01
C VAL A 441 -18.99 -16.88 -0.91
N VAL A 442 -19.37 -15.95 -1.79
CA VAL A 442 -18.75 -14.62 -1.86
C VAL A 442 -19.68 -13.56 -1.25
N ILE A 443 -19.16 -12.76 -0.33
CA ILE A 443 -19.89 -11.61 0.23
C ILE A 443 -19.31 -10.32 -0.36
N ASP A 444 -20.12 -9.52 -1.06
CA ASP A 444 -19.70 -8.21 -1.57
C ASP A 444 -20.85 -7.20 -1.52
N GLN A 445 -20.52 -5.91 -1.43
CA GLN A 445 -21.46 -4.78 -1.36
C GLN A 445 -21.65 -4.08 -2.72
N SER A 446 -20.87 -4.43 -3.74
CA SER A 446 -20.89 -3.79 -5.05
C SER A 446 -21.83 -4.53 -6.00
N GLU A 447 -22.91 -3.88 -6.41
CA GLU A 447 -23.86 -4.43 -7.39
C GLU A 447 -23.18 -4.88 -8.69
N SER A 448 -22.17 -4.15 -9.16
CA SER A 448 -21.42 -4.52 -10.37
C SER A 448 -20.61 -5.80 -10.20
N ARG A 449 -20.11 -6.10 -8.99
CA ARG A 449 -19.42 -7.36 -8.67
C ARG A 449 -20.40 -8.49 -8.45
N ILE A 450 -21.55 -8.22 -7.83
CA ILE A 450 -22.64 -9.19 -7.69
C ILE A 450 -23.13 -9.65 -9.08
N GLN A 451 -23.28 -8.72 -10.03
CA GLN A 451 -23.63 -9.08 -11.40
C GLN A 451 -22.57 -9.99 -12.05
N GLN A 452 -21.27 -9.72 -11.84
CA GLN A 452 -20.19 -10.59 -12.32
C GLN A 452 -20.24 -11.99 -11.71
N LEU A 453 -20.51 -12.09 -10.40
CA LEU A 453 -20.65 -13.38 -9.71
C LEU A 453 -21.84 -14.17 -10.24
N ARG A 454 -22.96 -13.49 -10.51
CA ARG A 454 -24.16 -14.06 -11.13
C ARG A 454 -23.87 -14.61 -12.53
N ASP A 455 -23.20 -13.81 -13.36
CA ASP A 455 -22.83 -14.22 -14.73
C ASP A 455 -21.84 -15.39 -14.73
N ALA A 456 -20.98 -15.47 -13.70
CA ALA A 456 -20.01 -16.55 -13.50
C ALA A 456 -20.58 -17.78 -12.76
N GLY A 457 -21.84 -17.76 -12.32
CA GLY A 457 -22.47 -18.86 -11.59
C GLY A 457 -21.85 -19.14 -10.22
N VAL A 458 -21.25 -18.13 -9.57
CA VAL A 458 -20.64 -18.27 -8.23
C VAL A 458 -21.66 -17.89 -7.16
N SER A 459 -21.84 -18.72 -6.13
CA SER A 459 -22.74 -18.42 -5.01
C SER A 459 -22.31 -17.14 -4.28
N TYR A 460 -23.27 -16.26 -4.00
CA TYR A 460 -23.01 -14.94 -3.44
C TYR A 460 -24.06 -14.52 -2.42
N VAL A 461 -23.64 -13.63 -1.52
CA VAL A 461 -24.51 -12.87 -0.63
C VAL A 461 -24.23 -11.39 -0.87
N TYR A 462 -25.23 -10.67 -1.38
CA TYR A 462 -25.14 -9.23 -1.58
C TYR A 462 -25.39 -8.52 -0.24
N GLY A 463 -24.31 -8.08 0.41
CA GLY A 463 -24.42 -7.44 1.72
C GLY A 463 -23.09 -7.02 2.31
N ASN A 464 -23.17 -6.35 3.46
CA ASN A 464 -21.99 -5.94 4.21
C ASN A 464 -21.52 -7.08 5.13
N CYS A 465 -20.32 -7.60 4.90
CA CYS A 465 -19.68 -8.64 5.71
C CYS A 465 -19.33 -8.20 7.15
N VAL A 466 -19.58 -6.94 7.52
CA VAL A 466 -19.59 -6.47 8.91
C VAL A 466 -20.87 -6.85 9.65
N SER A 467 -21.98 -7.08 8.93
CA SER A 467 -23.24 -7.51 9.54
C SER A 467 -23.16 -8.96 9.99
N LEU A 468 -23.54 -9.20 11.24
CA LEU A 468 -23.67 -10.55 11.81
C LEU A 468 -24.64 -11.40 10.98
N HIS A 469 -25.76 -10.82 10.56
CA HIS A 469 -26.80 -11.55 9.84
C HIS A 469 -26.40 -11.86 8.38
N VAL A 470 -25.59 -11.01 7.75
CA VAL A 470 -24.98 -11.33 6.43
C VAL A 470 -23.98 -12.48 6.56
N LEU A 471 -23.17 -12.50 7.63
CA LEU A 471 -22.25 -13.61 7.92
C LEU A 471 -23.00 -14.91 8.23
N GLU A 472 -24.08 -14.86 9.01
CA GLU A 472 -24.98 -16.00 9.27
C GLU A 472 -25.59 -16.53 7.96
N THR A 473 -26.08 -15.62 7.12
CA THR A 473 -26.68 -15.96 5.81
C THR A 473 -25.68 -16.63 4.89
N ALA A 474 -24.41 -16.20 4.92
CA ALA A 474 -23.31 -16.83 4.19
C ALA A 474 -22.85 -18.17 4.79
N GLY A 475 -23.45 -18.62 5.90
CA GLY A 475 -23.14 -19.89 6.54
C GLY A 475 -21.77 -19.92 7.21
N VAL A 476 -21.28 -18.78 7.72
CA VAL A 476 -19.96 -18.68 8.38
C VAL A 476 -19.80 -19.65 9.56
N ASN A 477 -20.89 -19.93 10.26
CA ASN A 477 -20.98 -20.90 11.36
C ASN A 477 -20.73 -22.37 10.92
N HIS A 478 -20.82 -22.68 9.63
CA HIS A 478 -20.58 -24.03 9.09
C HIS A 478 -19.47 -24.04 8.01
N ALA A 479 -18.76 -22.92 7.88
CA ALA A 479 -17.70 -22.76 6.90
C ALA A 479 -16.43 -23.51 7.36
N LYS A 480 -15.69 -24.04 6.40
CA LYS A 480 -14.37 -24.65 6.64
C LYS A 480 -13.27 -23.62 6.90
N GLY A 481 -13.47 -22.41 6.39
CA GLY A 481 -12.53 -21.32 6.50
C GLY A 481 -13.09 -20.08 5.82
N MET A 482 -12.48 -18.94 6.10
CA MET A 482 -12.93 -17.67 5.60
C MET A 482 -11.76 -16.77 5.25
N ALA A 483 -11.85 -16.10 4.10
CA ALA A 483 -10.87 -15.13 3.64
C ALA A 483 -11.47 -13.71 3.65
N ILE A 484 -10.83 -12.77 4.33
CA ILE A 484 -11.24 -11.36 4.36
C ILE A 484 -10.32 -10.57 3.43
N ALA A 485 -10.80 -10.23 2.24
CA ALA A 485 -10.06 -9.56 1.17
C ALA A 485 -10.53 -8.11 0.92
N LEU A 486 -11.01 -7.44 1.98
CA LEU A 486 -11.54 -6.08 1.91
C LEU A 486 -10.40 -5.03 1.82
N PRO A 487 -10.63 -3.91 1.12
CA PRO A 487 -9.64 -2.83 1.02
C PRO A 487 -9.64 -1.86 2.23
N ASP A 488 -10.71 -1.85 3.04
CA ASP A 488 -10.85 -0.93 4.19
C ASP A 488 -10.40 -1.61 5.51
N PRO A 489 -9.37 -1.10 6.21
CA PRO A 489 -8.87 -1.68 7.45
C PRO A 489 -9.93 -1.80 8.55
N MET A 490 -10.85 -0.83 8.64
CA MET A 490 -11.88 -0.83 9.68
C MET A 490 -12.92 -1.93 9.43
N SER A 491 -13.39 -2.06 8.19
CA SER A 491 -14.28 -3.15 7.78
C SER A 491 -13.61 -4.51 7.95
N THR A 492 -12.32 -4.63 7.63
CA THR A 492 -11.54 -5.86 7.86
C THR A 492 -11.52 -6.25 9.35
N ARG A 493 -11.14 -5.31 10.24
CA ARG A 493 -11.08 -5.56 11.70
C ARG A 493 -12.44 -5.93 12.28
N LEU A 494 -13.49 -5.23 11.85
CA LEU A 494 -14.83 -5.46 12.37
C LEU A 494 -15.42 -6.77 11.83
N CYS A 495 -15.23 -7.08 10.55
CA CYS A 495 -15.60 -8.36 9.96
C CYS A 495 -14.90 -9.54 10.66
N LEU A 496 -13.59 -9.44 10.88
CA LEU A 496 -12.81 -10.43 11.65
C LEU A 496 -13.41 -10.67 13.04
N LYS A 497 -13.65 -9.58 13.79
CA LYS A 497 -14.23 -9.68 15.13
C LYS A 497 -15.61 -10.33 15.11
N ARG A 498 -16.49 -9.96 14.16
CA ARG A 498 -17.84 -10.53 14.04
C ARG A 498 -17.85 -11.99 13.60
N ALA A 499 -16.93 -12.37 12.70
CA ALA A 499 -16.76 -13.75 12.29
C ALA A 499 -16.34 -14.64 13.47
N LEU A 500 -15.40 -14.17 14.30
CA LEU A 500 -14.96 -14.88 15.51
C LEU A 500 -16.00 -14.85 16.65
N GLU A 501 -16.85 -13.81 16.73
CA GLU A 501 -18.01 -13.80 17.63
C GLU A 501 -19.05 -14.87 17.23
N LEU A 502 -19.20 -15.16 15.93
CA LEU A 502 -20.08 -16.22 15.42
C LEU A 502 -19.48 -17.61 15.56
N TYR A 503 -18.22 -17.77 15.18
CA TYR A 503 -17.51 -19.04 15.22
C TYR A 503 -16.04 -18.83 15.67
N PRO A 504 -15.75 -18.98 16.98
CA PRO A 504 -14.44 -18.67 17.54
C PRO A 504 -13.27 -19.52 17.02
N GLU A 505 -13.56 -20.72 16.51
CA GLU A 505 -12.56 -21.65 15.96
C GLU A 505 -12.43 -21.53 14.42
N LEU A 506 -13.02 -20.50 13.80
CA LEU A 506 -12.97 -20.31 12.36
C LEU A 506 -11.55 -20.02 11.88
N ASP A 507 -11.08 -20.79 10.90
CA ASP A 507 -9.82 -20.51 10.21
C ASP A 507 -9.95 -19.28 9.31
N LEU A 508 -9.40 -18.16 9.77
CA LEU A 508 -9.47 -16.85 9.11
C LEU A 508 -8.13 -16.42 8.52
N VAL A 509 -8.13 -16.19 7.20
CA VAL A 509 -7.03 -15.55 6.47
C VAL A 509 -7.43 -14.12 6.14
N VAL A 510 -6.62 -13.15 6.54
CA VAL A 510 -6.99 -11.74 6.47
C VAL A 510 -5.98 -10.95 5.65
N ARG A 511 -6.49 -10.13 4.73
CA ARG A 511 -5.67 -9.17 3.99
C ARG A 511 -5.32 -7.97 4.90
N ALA A 512 -4.03 -7.67 5.03
CA ALA A 512 -3.56 -6.39 5.56
C ALA A 512 -3.29 -5.40 4.41
N THR A 513 -3.53 -4.12 4.65
CA THR A 513 -3.21 -3.04 3.69
C THR A 513 -1.97 -2.25 4.09
N HIS A 514 -1.67 -2.17 5.39
CA HIS A 514 -0.49 -1.50 5.93
C HIS A 514 0.19 -2.37 7.00
N ASN A 515 1.49 -2.21 7.18
CA ASN A 515 2.28 -2.98 8.16
C ASN A 515 1.72 -2.85 9.58
N ARG A 516 1.26 -1.64 9.97
CA ARG A 516 0.64 -1.37 11.28
C ARG A 516 -0.64 -2.18 11.55
N ASP A 517 -1.29 -2.67 10.51
CA ASP A 517 -2.53 -3.44 10.66
C ASP A 517 -2.23 -4.91 11.00
N ILE A 518 -1.04 -5.42 10.65
CA ILE A 518 -0.67 -6.83 10.75
C ILE A 518 -0.76 -7.31 12.21
N GLU A 519 -0.05 -6.62 13.11
CA GLU A 519 -0.03 -6.95 14.55
C GLU A 519 -1.45 -6.91 15.14
N VAL A 520 -2.21 -5.86 14.82
CA VAL A 520 -3.59 -5.68 15.30
C VAL A 520 -4.50 -6.80 14.82
N LEU A 521 -4.35 -7.27 13.59
CA LEU A 521 -5.18 -8.34 13.03
C LEU A 521 -4.87 -9.70 13.67
N TYR A 522 -3.59 -9.99 13.95
CA TYR A 522 -3.24 -11.18 14.74
C TYR A 522 -3.76 -11.10 16.17
N GLN A 523 -3.65 -9.94 16.84
CA GLN A 523 -4.22 -9.73 18.18
C GLN A 523 -5.74 -9.90 18.23
N LEU A 524 -6.43 -9.63 17.12
CA LEU A 524 -7.87 -9.85 16.99
C LEU A 524 -8.26 -11.31 16.74
N GLY A 525 -7.30 -12.22 16.52
CA GLY A 525 -7.52 -13.65 16.33
C GLY A 525 -7.45 -14.13 14.88
N ALA A 526 -6.93 -13.34 13.94
CA ALA A 526 -6.65 -13.85 12.60
C ALA A 526 -5.63 -15.00 12.67
N ARG A 527 -5.92 -16.13 12.01
CA ARG A 527 -4.97 -17.25 11.93
C ARG A 527 -3.78 -16.88 11.07
N GLU A 528 -4.04 -16.21 9.95
CA GLU A 528 -3.02 -15.75 9.04
C GLU A 528 -3.33 -14.36 8.51
N VAL A 529 -2.30 -13.53 8.37
CA VAL A 529 -2.42 -12.17 7.85
C VAL A 529 -1.47 -12.05 6.66
N VAL A 530 -2.01 -11.66 5.51
CA VAL A 530 -1.26 -11.56 4.26
C VAL A 530 -1.29 -10.12 3.79
N GLN A 531 -0.11 -9.55 3.50
CA GLN A 531 0.03 -8.25 2.86
C GLN A 531 0.34 -8.46 1.37
N PRO A 532 -0.61 -8.22 0.45
CA PRO A 532 -0.45 -8.56 -0.96
C PRO A 532 0.75 -7.86 -1.62
N GLU A 533 0.99 -6.60 -1.29
CA GLU A 533 2.07 -5.80 -1.87
C GLU A 533 3.45 -6.37 -1.48
N PHE A 534 3.58 -6.88 -0.24
CA PHE A 534 4.79 -7.52 0.24
C PHE A 534 5.00 -8.89 -0.42
N GLU A 535 3.98 -9.76 -0.45
CA GLU A 535 4.10 -11.07 -1.11
C GLU A 535 4.39 -10.93 -2.62
N ALA A 536 3.76 -9.95 -3.29
CA ALA A 536 4.05 -9.66 -4.69
C ALA A 536 5.52 -9.24 -4.90
N SER A 537 6.11 -8.49 -3.96
CA SER A 537 7.52 -8.11 -4.03
C SER A 537 8.45 -9.33 -3.91
N LEU A 538 8.14 -10.28 -3.01
CA LEU A 538 8.91 -11.52 -2.86
C LEU A 538 8.82 -12.41 -4.11
N GLU A 539 7.64 -12.48 -4.73
CA GLU A 539 7.45 -13.23 -5.98
C GLU A 539 8.26 -12.62 -7.14
N MET A 540 8.28 -11.28 -7.26
CA MET A 540 9.12 -10.58 -8.26
C MET A 540 10.60 -10.88 -8.05
N VAL A 541 11.07 -10.84 -6.80
CA VAL A 541 12.46 -11.17 -6.46
C VAL A 541 12.76 -12.64 -6.77
N THR A 542 11.84 -13.55 -6.44
CA THR A 542 11.97 -14.98 -6.75
C THR A 542 12.15 -15.22 -8.25
N TYR A 543 11.33 -14.56 -9.08
CA TYR A 543 11.43 -14.65 -10.52
C TYR A 543 12.77 -14.12 -11.06
N LEU A 544 13.22 -12.95 -10.58
CA LEU A 544 14.48 -12.35 -10.97
C LEU A 544 15.69 -13.22 -10.58
N LEU A 545 15.75 -13.69 -9.34
CA LEU A 545 16.85 -14.54 -8.85
C LEU A 545 16.91 -15.87 -9.58
N THR A 546 15.75 -16.49 -9.83
CA THR A 546 15.67 -17.72 -10.63
C THR A 546 16.15 -17.47 -12.06
N GLY A 547 15.78 -16.34 -12.66
CA GLY A 547 16.25 -15.93 -13.99
C GLY A 547 17.75 -15.63 -14.07
N LEU A 548 18.35 -15.18 -12.96
CA LEU A 548 19.80 -14.96 -12.82
C LEU A 548 20.58 -16.25 -12.50
N GLY A 549 19.92 -17.40 -12.43
CA GLY A 549 20.55 -18.72 -12.25
C GLY A 549 20.74 -19.15 -10.80
N PHE A 550 20.15 -18.46 -9.82
CA PHE A 550 20.16 -18.91 -8.43
C PHE A 550 19.31 -20.18 -8.26
N SER A 551 19.75 -21.10 -7.40
CA SER A 551 18.99 -22.33 -7.15
C SER A 551 17.67 -22.04 -6.43
N GLN A 552 16.61 -22.74 -6.83
CA GLN A 552 15.28 -22.62 -6.20
C GLN A 552 15.34 -22.83 -4.68
N ALA A 553 16.16 -23.76 -4.20
CA ALA A 553 16.30 -24.02 -2.77
C ALA A 553 16.89 -22.83 -1.99
N VAL A 554 17.86 -22.12 -2.57
CA VAL A 554 18.45 -20.92 -1.96
C VAL A 554 17.45 -19.77 -1.98
N VAL A 555 16.81 -19.52 -3.12
CA VAL A 555 15.81 -18.45 -3.26
C VAL A 555 14.66 -18.67 -2.29
N GLN A 556 14.10 -19.89 -2.22
CA GLN A 556 13.03 -20.20 -1.28
C GLN A 556 13.45 -20.02 0.19
N ARG A 557 14.70 -20.39 0.54
CA ARG A 557 15.23 -20.20 1.90
C ARG A 557 15.32 -18.71 2.25
N GLU A 558 15.88 -17.89 1.37
CA GLU A 558 15.99 -16.44 1.60
C GLU A 558 14.62 -15.76 1.65
N MET A 559 13.71 -16.11 0.74
CA MET A 559 12.34 -15.56 0.75
C MET A 559 11.60 -15.95 2.02
N GLN A 560 11.77 -17.19 2.49
CA GLN A 560 11.16 -17.63 3.74
C GLN A 560 11.75 -16.90 4.94
N GLN A 561 13.05 -16.61 4.93
CA GLN A 561 13.68 -15.81 5.98
C GLN A 561 13.12 -14.37 6.01
N ILE A 562 13.03 -13.71 4.86
CA ILE A 562 12.47 -12.35 4.77
C ILE A 562 10.99 -12.34 5.19
N ARG A 563 10.20 -13.35 4.80
CA ARG A 563 8.81 -13.51 5.24
C ARG A 563 8.73 -13.69 6.76
N ASN A 564 9.61 -14.51 7.31
CA ASN A 564 9.69 -14.75 8.75
C ASN A 564 10.01 -13.45 9.50
N ASP A 565 11.00 -12.69 9.07
CA ASP A 565 11.38 -11.42 9.70
C ASP A 565 10.22 -10.41 9.66
N HIS A 566 9.49 -10.32 8.53
CA HIS A 566 8.38 -9.39 8.37
C HIS A 566 7.12 -9.75 9.17
N TYR A 567 6.74 -11.03 9.22
CA TYR A 567 5.48 -11.46 9.88
C TYR A 567 5.66 -12.04 11.28
N LEU A 568 6.76 -12.75 11.60
CA LEU A 568 6.96 -13.36 12.93
C LEU A 568 7.29 -12.33 14.00
N GLU A 569 8.04 -11.26 13.68
CA GLU A 569 8.26 -10.16 14.62
C GLU A 569 6.94 -9.48 15.05
N LEU A 570 5.91 -9.56 14.20
CA LEU A 570 4.60 -8.94 14.40
C LEU A 570 3.52 -9.92 14.90
N ARG A 571 3.87 -11.20 15.13
CA ARG A 571 2.94 -12.21 15.68
C ARG A 571 3.06 -12.27 17.21
N PRO A 572 1.94 -12.33 17.94
CA PRO A 572 1.97 -12.63 19.37
C PRO A 572 2.56 -14.03 19.63
N GLU A 573 3.24 -14.20 20.78
CA GLU A 573 3.87 -15.47 21.18
C GLU A 573 2.87 -16.64 21.12
N ARG A 574 3.17 -17.65 20.30
CA ARG A 574 2.35 -18.86 20.13
C ARG A 574 2.44 -19.75 21.37
N SER A 575 1.36 -20.48 21.71
CA SER A 575 1.41 -21.46 22.79
C SER A 575 2.32 -22.65 22.45
N ALA A 576 3.07 -23.16 23.43
CA ALA A 576 4.02 -24.26 23.26
C ALA A 576 3.39 -25.53 22.63
N THR A 577 2.10 -25.76 22.88
CA THR A 577 1.32 -26.88 22.35
C THR A 577 1.04 -26.78 20.84
N GLN A 578 0.84 -25.57 20.31
CA GLN A 578 0.63 -25.36 18.86
C GLN A 578 1.94 -25.48 18.08
N VAL A 579 3.04 -24.99 18.65
CA VAL A 579 4.39 -25.17 18.08
C VAL A 579 4.75 -26.66 18.01
N ALA A 580 4.42 -27.44 19.05
CA ALA A 580 4.63 -28.89 19.07
C ALA A 580 3.79 -29.64 18.02
N TYR A 581 2.57 -29.20 17.73
CA TYR A 581 1.71 -29.81 16.71
C TYR A 581 2.22 -29.55 15.29
N ASP A 582 2.58 -28.29 14.98
CA ASP A 582 3.10 -27.90 13.67
C ASP A 582 4.46 -28.57 13.39
N LEU A 583 5.33 -28.69 14.39
CA LEU A 583 6.60 -29.43 14.28
C LEU A 583 6.38 -30.93 14.05
N ARG A 584 5.38 -31.55 14.70
CA ARG A 584 5.04 -32.96 14.43
C ARG A 584 4.58 -33.18 12.99
N GLN A 585 3.82 -32.25 12.41
CA GLN A 585 3.43 -32.34 11.00
C GLN A 585 4.61 -32.08 10.04
N ALA A 586 5.45 -31.09 10.33
CA ALA A 586 6.60 -30.74 9.50
C ALA A 586 7.71 -31.83 9.47
N THR A 587 7.73 -32.72 10.46
CA THR A 587 8.76 -33.77 10.61
C THR A 587 8.32 -35.17 10.17
N GLN A 588 7.11 -35.33 9.61
CA GLN A 588 6.61 -36.63 9.13
C GLN A 588 7.41 -37.20 7.93
N ASP A 589 8.07 -36.34 7.14
CA ASP A 589 8.89 -36.73 5.98
C ASP A 589 10.39 -36.92 6.32
N LEU A 590 10.80 -36.73 7.58
CA LEU A 590 12.19 -36.87 8.00
C LEU A 590 12.43 -38.23 8.68
N ASN A 591 13.58 -38.85 8.43
CA ASN A 591 13.95 -40.15 9.02
C ASN A 591 14.03 -40.08 10.55
N GLN A 592 12.94 -40.42 11.24
CA GLN A 592 12.88 -40.49 12.69
C GLN A 592 13.36 -41.87 13.19
N ARG A 593 14.30 -41.91 14.14
CA ARG A 593 14.74 -43.17 14.76
C ARG A 593 14.91 -43.01 16.27
N TRP A 594 14.45 -44.02 17.02
CA TRP A 594 14.78 -44.15 18.44
C TRP A 594 16.16 -44.76 18.60
N TYR A 595 17.09 -43.98 19.15
CA TYR A 595 18.45 -44.39 19.46
C TYR A 595 18.60 -44.67 20.96
N PRO A 596 18.96 -45.90 21.38
CA PRO A 596 19.21 -46.20 22.79
C PRO A 596 20.58 -45.66 23.22
N LEU A 597 20.62 -44.83 24.27
CA LEU A 597 21.87 -44.31 24.83
C LEU A 597 22.65 -45.46 25.50
N PRO A 598 23.91 -45.74 25.11
CA PRO A 598 24.68 -46.85 25.68
C PRO A 598 25.05 -46.62 27.15
N SER A 599 24.99 -47.68 27.98
CA SER A 599 25.47 -47.63 29.36
C SER A 599 26.97 -47.33 29.40
N GLY A 600 27.36 -46.32 30.17
CA GLY A 600 28.73 -45.79 30.21
C GLY A 600 29.04 -44.70 29.18
N SER A 601 28.03 -44.21 28.44
CA SER A 601 28.20 -43.09 27.52
C SER A 601 28.76 -41.83 28.22
N PRO A 602 29.72 -41.11 27.61
CA PRO A 602 30.23 -39.85 28.15
C PRO A 602 29.15 -38.76 28.22
N LEU A 603 28.03 -38.92 27.52
CA LEU A 603 26.90 -37.99 27.52
C LEU A 603 26.01 -38.13 28.76
N ILE A 604 26.11 -39.24 29.50
CA ILE A 604 25.29 -39.46 30.71
C ILE A 604 25.64 -38.43 31.78
N GLY A 605 24.60 -37.82 32.33
CA GLY A 605 24.65 -36.74 33.30
C GLY A 605 24.80 -35.35 32.70
N MET A 606 25.01 -35.22 31.38
CA MET A 606 25.09 -33.91 30.70
C MET A 606 23.70 -33.38 30.37
N SER A 607 23.52 -32.06 30.46
CA SER A 607 22.37 -31.39 29.86
C SER A 607 22.45 -31.38 28.34
N LEU A 608 21.33 -31.16 27.66
CA LEU A 608 21.31 -31.07 26.19
C LEU A 608 22.17 -29.92 25.66
N GLU A 609 22.24 -28.81 26.39
CA GLU A 609 23.14 -27.69 26.09
C GLU A 609 24.62 -28.05 26.24
N GLU A 610 24.97 -28.83 27.28
CA GLU A 610 26.33 -29.32 27.51
C GLU A 610 26.74 -30.33 26.43
N ALA A 611 25.81 -31.20 25.99
CA ALA A 611 26.09 -32.26 25.02
C ALA A 611 26.22 -31.76 23.58
N ASP A 612 25.53 -30.66 23.25
CA ASP A 612 25.53 -29.96 21.95
C ASP A 612 25.51 -30.89 20.71
N MET A 613 24.68 -31.93 20.80
CA MET A 613 24.66 -33.04 19.83
C MET A 613 24.37 -32.56 18.41
N ARG A 614 23.51 -31.55 18.24
CA ARG A 614 23.17 -31.01 16.92
C ARG A 614 24.35 -30.32 16.27
N TYR A 615 25.11 -29.53 17.02
CA TYR A 615 26.30 -28.85 16.48
C TYR A 615 27.39 -29.86 16.13
N LEU A 616 27.60 -30.88 16.97
CA LEU A 616 28.67 -31.85 16.79
C LEU A 616 28.34 -32.96 15.77
N THR A 617 27.07 -33.34 15.61
CA THR A 617 26.71 -34.51 14.78
C THR A 617 25.65 -34.24 13.72
N GLY A 618 25.06 -33.04 13.68
CA GLY A 618 23.95 -32.67 12.79
C GLY A 618 22.58 -33.21 13.22
N ALA A 619 22.55 -34.33 13.96
CA ALA A 619 21.32 -34.97 14.42
C ALA A 619 20.57 -34.12 15.45
N THR A 620 19.25 -33.98 15.27
CA THR A 620 18.39 -33.20 16.18
C THR A 620 17.57 -34.14 17.07
N LEU A 621 17.64 -33.92 18.39
CA LEU A 621 16.84 -34.64 19.38
C LEU A 621 15.42 -34.05 19.46
N MET A 622 14.39 -34.88 19.28
CA MET A 622 12.97 -34.51 19.37
C MET A 622 12.33 -34.93 20.68
N ALA A 623 12.68 -36.10 21.23
CA ALA A 623 12.10 -36.61 22.47
C ALA A 623 13.06 -37.53 23.22
N ILE A 624 12.87 -37.66 24.53
CA ILE A 624 13.59 -38.62 25.39
C ILE A 624 12.57 -39.54 26.04
N ARG A 625 12.78 -40.85 25.95
CA ARG A 625 12.04 -41.84 26.75
C ARG A 625 12.96 -42.40 27.82
N ARG A 626 12.63 -42.12 29.08
CA ARG A 626 13.35 -42.55 30.27
C ARG A 626 13.19 -44.06 30.51
N ALA A 627 14.10 -44.65 31.28
CA ALA A 627 14.04 -46.06 31.65
C ALA A 627 12.78 -46.45 32.45
N ASN A 628 12.19 -45.50 33.18
CA ASN A 628 10.94 -45.69 33.93
C ASN A 628 9.67 -45.63 33.06
N GLY A 629 9.81 -45.33 31.76
CA GLY A 629 8.70 -45.22 30.81
C GLY A 629 8.20 -43.80 30.55
N ASP A 630 8.69 -42.79 31.27
CA ASP A 630 8.30 -41.39 31.05
C ASP A 630 8.86 -40.87 29.71
N GLU A 631 8.03 -40.15 28.97
CA GLU A 631 8.39 -39.56 27.68
C GLU A 631 8.37 -38.04 27.78
N ILE A 632 9.51 -37.43 27.44
CA ILE A 632 9.71 -35.99 27.43
C ILE A 632 9.77 -35.56 25.98
N ASP A 633 8.64 -35.07 25.47
CA ASP A 633 8.55 -34.43 24.16
C ASP A 633 9.24 -33.05 24.20
N TYR A 634 10.10 -32.77 23.22
CA TYR A 634 10.83 -31.50 23.06
C TYR A 634 11.55 -31.03 24.33
N PRO A 635 12.51 -31.84 24.83
CA PRO A 635 13.21 -31.56 26.08
C PRO A 635 13.92 -30.20 26.04
N SER A 636 13.79 -29.42 27.13
CA SER A 636 14.48 -28.13 27.26
C SER A 636 16.01 -28.32 27.27
N ASN A 637 16.75 -27.26 26.94
CA ASN A 637 18.23 -27.27 26.91
C ASN A 637 18.87 -27.71 28.25
N GLN A 638 18.18 -27.52 29.38
CA GLN A 638 18.65 -27.90 30.72
C GLN A 638 18.39 -29.37 31.08
N THR A 639 17.63 -30.09 30.25
CA THR A 639 17.27 -31.50 30.50
C THR A 639 18.52 -32.37 30.48
N ARG A 640 18.75 -33.15 31.54
CA ARG A 640 19.93 -34.03 31.65
C ARG A 640 19.65 -35.43 31.10
N LEU A 641 20.62 -35.97 30.37
CA LEU A 641 20.62 -37.35 29.87
C LEU A 641 20.93 -38.32 31.02
N GLU A 642 20.15 -39.38 31.11
CA GLU A 642 20.23 -40.40 32.16
C GLU A 642 20.59 -41.77 31.57
N ASP A 643 21.13 -42.66 32.41
CA ASP A 643 21.42 -44.03 32.00
C ASP A 643 20.10 -44.76 31.67
N GLY A 644 20.07 -45.44 30.51
CA GLY A 644 18.87 -46.11 30.00
C GLY A 644 17.92 -45.24 29.17
N ASP A 645 18.25 -43.97 28.89
CA ASP A 645 17.48 -43.11 28.00
C ASP A 645 17.41 -43.67 26.56
N ARG A 646 16.27 -43.49 25.91
CA ARG A 646 16.12 -43.63 24.46
C ARG A 646 15.83 -42.26 23.85
N LEU A 647 16.55 -41.92 22.80
CA LEU A 647 16.55 -40.62 22.16
C LEU A 647 15.83 -40.72 20.82
N LEU A 648 14.72 -40.00 20.64
CA LEU A 648 14.10 -39.86 19.33
C LEU A 648 14.87 -38.79 18.55
N VAL A 649 15.60 -39.21 17.52
CA VAL A 649 16.47 -38.33 16.74
C VAL A 649 16.02 -38.25 15.29
N VAL A 650 16.26 -37.08 14.70
CA VAL A 650 15.93 -36.74 13.32
C VAL A 650 17.18 -36.22 12.63
N GLY A 651 17.54 -36.83 11.51
CA GLY A 651 18.72 -36.49 10.70
C GLY A 651 18.93 -37.48 9.56
N ALA A 652 19.87 -37.19 8.66
CA ALA A 652 20.31 -38.13 7.62
C ALA A 652 20.98 -39.37 8.24
N ASP A 653 21.07 -40.47 7.48
CA ASP A 653 21.67 -41.73 7.99
C ASP A 653 23.11 -41.53 8.50
N GLU A 654 23.88 -40.64 7.86
CA GLU A 654 25.25 -40.28 8.24
C GLU A 654 25.31 -39.48 9.56
N GLU A 655 24.37 -38.56 9.79
CA GLU A 655 24.27 -37.75 11.02
C GLU A 655 23.85 -38.60 12.22
N VAL A 656 22.93 -39.55 12.00
CA VAL A 656 22.51 -40.52 13.03
C VAL A 656 23.64 -41.51 13.34
N ALA A 657 24.42 -41.93 12.34
CA ALA A 657 25.61 -42.74 12.54
C ALA A 657 26.69 -41.98 13.35
N ALA A 658 26.93 -40.70 13.02
CA ALA A 658 27.86 -39.84 13.76
C ALA A 658 27.42 -39.66 15.23
N LEU A 659 26.12 -39.48 15.49
CA LEU A 659 25.58 -39.48 16.85
C LEU A 659 25.81 -40.81 17.57
N ALA A 660 25.63 -41.93 16.87
CA ALA A 660 25.79 -43.26 17.44
C ALA A 660 27.24 -43.57 17.84
N GLU A 661 28.21 -43.07 17.07
CA GLU A 661 29.61 -43.09 17.47
C GLU A 661 29.81 -42.13 18.64
N PHE A 662 29.37 -40.87 18.53
CA PHE A 662 29.64 -39.82 19.52
C PHE A 662 29.16 -40.22 20.93
N ALA A 663 27.98 -40.84 21.00
CA ALA A 663 27.43 -41.41 22.22
C ALA A 663 28.26 -42.56 22.81
N LYS A 664 29.12 -43.22 22.03
CA LYS A 664 30.11 -44.22 22.49
C LYS A 664 31.48 -43.61 22.82
N GLY A 665 31.67 -42.31 22.59
CA GLY A 665 32.92 -41.59 22.86
C GLY A 665 33.91 -41.55 21.70
N GLN A 666 33.50 -41.96 20.49
CA GLN A 666 34.29 -41.93 19.25
C GLN A 666 33.45 -41.17 18.21
N ALA A 667 33.95 -40.30 17.33
CA ALA A 667 33.04 -39.71 16.34
C ALA A 667 33.78 -39.27 15.07
N ALA A 668 33.32 -39.74 13.91
CA ALA A 668 33.56 -39.09 12.64
C ALA A 668 32.38 -38.14 12.32
N ILE A 669 32.64 -36.84 12.17
CA ILE A 669 31.62 -35.84 11.86
C ILE A 669 31.51 -35.69 10.33
N PRO A 670 30.30 -35.67 9.73
CA PRO A 670 30.13 -35.45 8.31
C PRO A 670 30.44 -33.99 7.91
N GLY A 671 31.23 -33.77 6.86
CA GLY A 671 31.29 -32.49 6.13
C GLY A 671 32.51 -31.60 6.33
N GLU A 672 33.30 -31.79 7.38
CA GLU A 672 34.63 -31.16 7.56
C GLU A 672 35.58 -32.26 8.07
N ASN A 673 36.85 -32.31 7.65
CA ASN A 673 37.82 -33.38 7.98
C ASN A 673 38.21 -33.47 9.50
N SER A 674 37.24 -33.38 10.40
CA SER A 674 37.38 -33.25 11.84
C SER A 674 36.63 -34.40 12.52
N ALA A 675 37.37 -35.31 13.16
CA ALA A 675 36.82 -36.29 14.09
C ALA A 675 36.81 -35.72 15.51
N CYS A 676 35.95 -36.23 16.38
CA CYS A 676 35.92 -35.88 17.80
C CYS A 676 36.02 -37.13 18.67
N GLN A 677 36.77 -37.07 19.76
CA GLN A 677 36.93 -38.21 20.67
C GLN A 677 37.06 -37.73 22.12
N TRP A 678 36.45 -38.49 23.03
CA TRP A 678 36.65 -38.33 24.46
C TRP A 678 37.85 -39.17 24.91
N LEU A 679 38.89 -38.52 25.45
CA LEU A 679 40.05 -39.21 26.03
C LEU A 679 40.12 -38.97 27.53
N THR A 680 40.45 -40.03 28.29
CA THR A 680 40.64 -39.92 29.74
C THR A 680 42.13 -39.77 30.06
N VAL A 681 42.48 -38.77 30.88
CA VAL A 681 43.85 -38.55 31.34
C VAL A 681 44.21 -39.58 32.41
N ASN A 682 45.11 -40.51 32.07
CA ASN A 682 45.57 -41.53 33.00
C ASN A 682 46.74 -41.06 33.89
N THR A 683 47.04 -41.82 34.96
CA THR A 683 48.13 -41.53 35.91
C THR A 683 49.52 -41.47 35.28
N ASP A 684 49.73 -42.17 34.15
CA ASP A 684 51.01 -42.26 33.46
C ASP A 684 51.12 -41.29 32.27
N SER A 685 50.16 -40.38 32.09
CA SER A 685 50.13 -39.48 30.94
C SER A 685 51.24 -38.41 31.00
N PRO A 686 52.09 -38.27 29.96
CA PRO A 686 53.08 -37.20 29.86
C PRO A 686 52.49 -35.78 29.76
N MET A 687 51.15 -35.67 29.69
CA MET A 687 50.41 -34.42 29.59
C MET A 687 49.99 -33.84 30.97
N LEU A 688 50.26 -34.56 32.06
CA LEU A 688 49.89 -34.14 33.42
C LEU A 688 50.62 -32.87 33.88
N ALA A 689 49.92 -32.03 34.65
CA ALA A 689 50.43 -30.83 35.32
C ALA A 689 51.03 -29.74 34.39
N LYS A 690 50.70 -29.78 33.09
CA LYS A 690 50.97 -28.71 32.12
C LYS A 690 49.69 -27.98 31.75
N THR A 691 49.78 -26.69 31.43
CA THR A 691 48.63 -25.93 30.97
C THR A 691 48.30 -26.25 29.52
N LEU A 692 47.04 -26.06 29.10
CA LEU A 692 46.64 -26.27 27.69
C LEU A 692 47.45 -25.42 26.71
N ALA A 693 47.89 -24.22 27.12
CA ALA A 693 48.78 -23.36 26.32
C ALA A 693 50.18 -23.97 26.17
N ASP A 694 50.74 -24.56 27.23
CA ASP A 694 52.06 -25.21 27.21
C ASP A 694 52.06 -26.48 26.34
N LEU A 695 50.92 -27.18 26.29
CA LEU A 695 50.75 -28.40 25.51
C LEU A 695 50.66 -28.13 24.01
N GLY A 696 50.28 -26.92 23.60
CA GLY A 696 50.27 -26.52 22.19
C GLY A 696 49.40 -27.39 21.28
N ILE A 697 48.39 -28.09 21.83
CA ILE A 697 47.66 -29.19 21.16
C ILE A 697 47.14 -28.79 19.76
N SER A 698 46.56 -27.59 19.65
CA SER A 698 46.05 -27.05 18.39
C SER A 698 47.15 -26.75 17.36
N LYS A 699 48.28 -26.18 17.79
CA LYS A 699 49.38 -25.82 16.89
C LYS A 699 50.22 -27.03 16.48
N GLN A 700 50.40 -28.00 17.39
CA GLN A 700 51.31 -29.13 17.20
C GLN A 700 50.63 -30.31 16.50
N TYR A 701 49.35 -30.56 16.81
CA TYR A 701 48.62 -31.73 16.31
C TYR A 701 47.43 -31.37 15.41
N GLY A 702 47.09 -30.08 15.27
CA GLY A 702 45.91 -29.66 14.51
C GLY A 702 44.59 -30.09 15.17
N VAL A 703 44.60 -30.29 16.49
CA VAL A 703 43.45 -30.76 17.28
C VAL A 703 43.10 -29.73 18.33
N GLN A 704 41.82 -29.41 18.47
CA GLN A 704 41.31 -28.45 19.44
C GLN A 704 40.69 -29.17 20.64
N VAL A 705 40.91 -28.62 21.83
CA VAL A 705 40.21 -29.04 23.05
C VAL A 705 38.87 -28.31 23.10
N GLN A 706 37.78 -29.04 22.93
CA GLN A 706 36.43 -28.48 22.95
C GLN A 706 35.86 -28.39 24.36
N ALA A 707 36.13 -29.41 25.18
CA ALA A 707 35.63 -29.47 26.56
C ALA A 707 36.50 -30.34 27.46
N ILE A 708 36.43 -30.07 28.77
CA ILE A 708 36.98 -30.93 29.82
C ILE A 708 35.87 -31.27 30.81
N ARG A 709 35.72 -32.54 31.15
CA ARG A 709 34.88 -33.03 32.23
C ARG A 709 35.76 -33.44 33.41
N ARG A 710 35.60 -32.74 34.53
CA ARG A 710 36.38 -32.95 35.77
C ARG A 710 35.42 -33.13 36.94
N ASP A 711 35.54 -34.24 37.66
CA ASP A 711 34.71 -34.56 38.84
C ASP A 711 33.20 -34.35 38.59
N GLY A 712 32.74 -34.72 37.39
CA GLY A 712 31.34 -34.56 36.96
C GLY A 712 30.95 -33.16 36.47
N LYS A 713 31.81 -32.13 36.60
CA LYS A 713 31.58 -30.78 36.05
C LYS A 713 32.06 -30.68 34.61
N PHE A 714 31.23 -30.09 33.75
CA PHE A 714 31.53 -29.83 32.35
C PHE A 714 32.10 -28.42 32.16
N ILE A 715 33.26 -28.30 31.53
CA ILE A 715 33.94 -27.03 31.23
C ILE A 715 34.04 -26.91 29.72
N ARG A 716 33.28 -25.97 29.14
CA ARG A 716 33.21 -25.72 27.71
C ARG A 716 34.26 -24.68 27.31
N TYR A 717 35.00 -24.93 26.23
CA TYR A 717 36.09 -24.07 25.74
C TYR A 717 37.08 -23.66 26.84
N PRO A 718 37.81 -24.63 27.44
CA PRO A 718 38.74 -24.33 28.51
C PRO A 718 39.82 -23.35 28.04
N ASP A 719 40.15 -22.37 28.89
CA ASP A 719 41.18 -21.39 28.58
C ASP A 719 42.59 -22.01 28.57
N GLY A 720 43.54 -21.31 27.96
CA GLY A 720 44.91 -21.79 27.83
C GLY A 720 45.66 -21.95 29.16
N SER A 721 45.16 -21.40 30.28
CA SER A 721 45.81 -21.46 31.59
C SER A 721 45.46 -22.71 32.40
N MET A 722 44.48 -23.49 31.94
CA MET A 722 43.97 -24.66 32.64
C MET A 722 44.94 -25.85 32.55
N ASP A 723 45.19 -26.51 33.69
CA ASP A 723 46.01 -27.72 33.80
C ASP A 723 45.20 -29.00 33.57
N LEU A 724 45.80 -30.05 33.00
CA LEU A 724 45.21 -31.40 32.92
C LEU A 724 45.52 -32.23 34.18
N ARG A 725 44.48 -32.87 34.74
CA ARG A 725 44.54 -33.70 35.96
C ARG A 725 44.18 -35.15 35.68
N VAL A 726 44.70 -36.05 36.52
CA VAL A 726 44.34 -37.47 36.48
C VAL A 726 42.82 -37.63 36.62
N GLY A 727 42.21 -38.35 35.69
CA GLY A 727 40.77 -38.60 35.66
C GLY A 727 39.95 -37.58 34.86
N ASP A 728 40.55 -36.51 34.36
CA ASP A 728 39.88 -35.59 33.43
C ASP A 728 39.48 -36.35 32.15
N GLN A 729 38.25 -36.17 31.69
CA GLN A 729 37.84 -36.57 30.33
C GLN A 729 37.89 -35.34 29.43
N VAL A 730 38.65 -35.42 28.35
CA VAL A 730 38.91 -34.30 27.46
C VAL A 730 38.30 -34.60 26.09
N LEU A 731 37.43 -33.71 25.60
CA LEU A 731 36.88 -33.79 24.25
C LEU A 731 37.83 -33.09 23.30
N LEU A 732 38.41 -33.87 22.41
CA LEU A 732 39.34 -33.41 21.39
C LEU A 732 38.69 -33.51 20.02
N CYS A 733 38.79 -32.45 19.20
CA CYS A 733 38.26 -32.43 17.84
C CYS A 733 39.31 -31.94 16.83
N GLY A 734 39.51 -32.67 15.74
CA GLY A 734 40.48 -32.33 14.71
C GLY A 734 40.77 -33.50 13.76
N ASN A 735 41.88 -33.44 13.04
CA ASN A 735 42.22 -34.51 12.10
C ASN A 735 42.53 -35.84 12.81
N LEU A 736 42.24 -36.97 12.14
CA LEU A 736 42.42 -38.32 12.70
C LEU A 736 43.88 -38.65 13.07
N THR A 737 44.84 -38.14 12.30
CA THR A 737 46.28 -38.37 12.54
C THR A 737 46.74 -37.72 13.85
N GLY A 738 46.25 -36.52 14.14
CA GLY A 738 46.55 -35.78 15.37
C GLY A 738 45.85 -36.41 16.57
N LEU A 739 44.60 -36.83 16.42
CA LEU A 739 43.85 -37.52 17.47
C LEU A 739 44.50 -38.85 17.88
N SER A 740 44.90 -39.67 16.90
CA SER A 740 45.59 -40.95 17.18
C SER A 740 46.97 -40.76 17.83
N GLN A 741 47.72 -39.71 17.46
CA GLN A 741 48.95 -39.34 18.15
C GLN A 741 48.71 -38.90 19.60
N LEU A 742 47.62 -38.17 19.85
CA LEU A 742 47.24 -37.72 21.19
C LEU A 742 46.71 -38.87 22.05
N GLU A 743 46.03 -39.87 21.48
CA GLU A 743 45.53 -41.04 22.23
C GLU A 743 46.66 -41.73 23.01
N HIS A 744 47.82 -41.95 22.37
CA HIS A 744 49.00 -42.51 23.02
C HIS A 744 49.57 -41.66 24.16
N LEU A 745 49.33 -40.35 24.14
CA LEU A 745 49.83 -39.40 25.14
C LEU A 745 48.87 -39.23 26.33
N PHE A 746 47.60 -39.64 26.20
CA PHE A 746 46.61 -39.62 27.29
C PHE A 746 46.51 -40.98 28.03
N GLY A 747 47.00 -42.08 27.44
CA GLY A 747 47.18 -43.41 28.06
C GLY A 747 46.68 -44.57 27.18
N LEU A 748 46.71 -45.82 27.66
CA LEU A 748 46.53 -47.06 26.87
C LEU A 748 45.33 -47.00 25.87
N PRO A 749 45.52 -47.53 24.64
CA PRO A 749 44.59 -47.33 23.52
C PRO A 749 43.22 -47.92 23.82
N SER A 750 42.16 -47.17 23.49
CA SER A 750 40.84 -47.76 23.37
C SER A 750 40.86 -48.70 22.16
N SER A 751 41.01 -50.00 22.41
CA SER A 751 41.19 -51.01 21.35
C SER A 751 39.89 -51.26 20.59
N VAL A 752 39.50 -50.35 19.71
CA VAL A 752 38.55 -50.62 18.62
C VAL A 752 39.00 -49.83 17.39
N PRO A 753 39.44 -50.48 16.29
CA PRO A 753 39.78 -49.76 15.07
C PRO A 753 38.51 -49.09 14.52
N LEU A 754 38.56 -47.77 14.30
CA LEU A 754 37.57 -47.02 13.52
C LEU A 754 37.44 -47.68 12.14
N SER A 755 36.43 -48.52 11.96
CA SER A 755 36.11 -49.12 10.68
C SER A 755 35.30 -48.12 9.86
N LEU A 756 35.97 -47.24 9.12
CA LEU A 756 35.31 -46.48 8.05
C LEU A 756 36.06 -46.65 6.72
N PRO A 757 35.37 -47.06 5.65
CA PRO A 757 35.91 -47.01 4.29
C PRO A 757 36.08 -45.54 3.89
N VAL A 758 37.29 -45.20 3.42
CA VAL A 758 37.57 -43.91 2.78
C VAL A 758 36.76 -43.84 1.48
N VAL A 759 35.68 -43.06 1.48
CA VAL A 759 35.10 -42.51 0.24
C VAL A 759 35.87 -41.22 -0.06
N LYS A 760 36.43 -41.17 -1.26
CA LYS A 760 37.41 -40.18 -1.71
C LYS A 760 36.85 -38.76 -1.68
N ALA A 761 37.72 -37.82 -1.30
CA ALA A 761 37.55 -36.40 -1.57
C ALA A 761 37.23 -36.17 -3.05
N THR A 762 36.07 -35.58 -3.30
CA THR A 762 35.59 -35.16 -4.60
C THR A 762 36.57 -34.21 -5.29
N GLU A 763 37.09 -34.65 -6.43
CA GLU A 763 37.18 -33.87 -7.68
C GLU A 763 37.47 -32.36 -7.53
N VAL A 764 38.65 -32.03 -7.02
CA VAL A 764 39.25 -30.68 -7.15
C VAL A 764 39.89 -30.47 -8.56
N GLU A 765 39.66 -31.38 -9.50
CA GLU A 765 40.13 -31.25 -10.90
C GLU A 765 39.07 -30.73 -11.88
N ALA A 766 37.79 -30.62 -11.49
CA ALA A 766 36.71 -30.15 -12.38
C ALA A 766 36.50 -28.61 -12.39
N LEU A 767 37.21 -27.85 -11.55
CA LEU A 767 37.10 -26.38 -11.47
C LEU A 767 38.27 -25.63 -12.13
N LYS A 768 39.13 -26.33 -12.88
CA LYS A 768 40.15 -25.71 -13.76
C LYS A 768 39.70 -25.54 -15.21
N GLU A 769 38.50 -26.00 -15.57
CA GLU A 769 38.04 -26.05 -16.96
C GLU A 769 36.98 -24.98 -17.33
N PHE A 770 36.59 -24.09 -16.42
CA PHE A 770 35.52 -23.09 -16.65
C PHE A 770 35.92 -21.61 -16.43
N LEU A 771 37.22 -21.29 -16.53
CA LEU A 771 37.66 -19.90 -16.70
C LEU A 771 38.37 -19.75 -18.06
N PRO A 772 37.78 -19.01 -19.03
CA PRO A 772 38.44 -18.72 -20.28
C PRO A 772 39.48 -17.61 -20.09
N ALA A 773 40.76 -17.96 -20.26
CA ALA A 773 41.86 -17.02 -20.45
C ALA A 773 42.45 -17.27 -21.84
N ASP A 774 41.94 -16.54 -22.85
CA ASP A 774 42.74 -15.76 -23.79
C ASP A 774 41.90 -15.29 -25.00
N ASN A 775 41.90 -13.97 -25.20
CA ASN A 775 41.95 -13.34 -26.52
C ASN A 775 42.62 -11.95 -26.37
N VAL A 776 43.95 -11.99 -26.20
CA VAL A 776 44.97 -11.34 -27.04
C VAL A 776 44.57 -10.03 -27.77
N THR A 777 45.15 -8.94 -27.25
CA THR A 777 45.82 -7.77 -27.90
C THR A 777 45.08 -6.60 -28.56
N GLU A 778 45.54 -5.41 -28.13
CA GLU A 778 46.05 -4.26 -28.91
C GLU A 778 45.22 -2.96 -29.03
N CYS A 779 45.89 -1.87 -28.58
CA CYS A 779 45.93 -0.51 -29.14
C CYS A 779 44.66 0.37 -29.16
N ASN A 780 44.45 1.17 -28.11
CA ASN A 780 44.63 2.65 -28.09
C ASN A 780 44.23 3.24 -26.74
#